data_AF-A0A327RH42-F1
#
_entry.id   AF-A0A327RH42-F1
#
_cell.length_a   1.000
_cell.length_b   1.000
_cell.length_c   1.000
_cell.angle_alpha   90.00
_cell.angle_beta   90.00
_cell.angle_gamma   90.00
#
_symmetry.space_group_name_H-M   'P 1'
#
loop_
_entity.id
_entity.type
_entity.pdbx_description
1 polymer ?
#
loop_
_entity_poly.entity_id
_entity_poly.type
_entity_poly.pdbx_seq_one_letter_code
_entity_poly.pdbx_strand_id
1 'polypeptide(L)'
;MKTKLILLSIFFLMFIGCSDDDYTEIPSNTLEADAFSENQGDIYTGQAVVLNGSKSMDKAGKSFQYLWRFKAKPSGSLTELTEETTAKPKFTPDKAGNYSVELKVFNTDFYDTDELTIVVKEDENPPVQETILISENITERRHLANVFDDPDKFDYLVTGDIHVSALLTIDPNVVIAFDENTAMYIDNPGAIITTAAASSFITFTGKNKLPGYWKGLIINSNNPLNKLDRVTIEYAGGAIAQGMEVATSLGIANEGPGHLNLVSSIIQHSATYAMAVEVGAKWNTESFNVYRNNKKIIRVPASQLGVVSSLSEFHNNEVNVIEVIGDRIYDTEETIWSNLYNSTGDLKYIVEGKIEVVSGLRILEGLELYMDRDSEINITSRGYLVALGSNQYPIKFRGKESLDGGYWKGISIMSNDMKNELDNVEIHNAGSEILDGLQYKTAIGLGGANEAKLKLFSSKIVGSGGNGIYVENGAEIVHIDQIKFRENLGPAITMAANQVKKLTNATGMEFIGNGHNGVEIFGSALFDPNVETTWPALHFNASYLVSGNLAIQSGLKILPGAVFKFAEDKMFGVFPYGYLIAQGTANNKIVFTGATTTKGFWNGIRIQSDSAKNLMDHTEVLYAGKTEMPGVSKIASIGLDGDYWANLTIKNSKIAHGHGYGIAFENRNTSINSDFNMVNLFEDLSLGDISLP
;
A
#
# COMPACT_ATOMS: atom_id res chain seq x y z
N MET A 1 -69.38 7.51 -31.90
CA MET A 1 -69.26 7.04 -33.30
C MET A 1 -68.63 5.65 -33.25
N LYS A 2 -69.44 4.61 -33.44
CA LYS A 2 -69.60 3.82 -34.69
C LYS A 2 -68.53 2.71 -34.79
N THR A 3 -68.80 1.47 -34.35
CA THR A 3 -69.49 0.31 -35.01
C THR A 3 -68.58 -0.64 -35.79
N LYS A 4 -68.74 -1.94 -35.44
CA LYS A 4 -68.88 -3.14 -36.30
C LYS A 4 -67.65 -3.83 -36.91
N LEU A 5 -67.47 -5.09 -36.45
CA LEU A 5 -67.59 -6.36 -37.21
C LEU A 5 -67.56 -6.27 -38.75
N ILE A 6 -66.85 -7.19 -39.42
CA ILE A 6 -67.34 -7.96 -40.58
C ILE A 6 -66.38 -9.13 -40.93
N LEU A 7 -66.99 -10.33 -40.98
CA LEU A 7 -66.58 -11.56 -41.69
C LEU A 7 -66.85 -11.40 -43.19
N LEU A 8 -66.04 -11.99 -44.09
CA LEU A 8 -66.44 -12.58 -45.40
C LEU A 8 -65.15 -13.04 -46.12
N SER A 9 -65.08 -14.03 -47.01
CA SER A 9 -66.09 -14.79 -47.77
C SER A 9 -65.41 -16.00 -48.43
N ILE A 10 -66.21 -17.04 -48.63
CA ILE A 10 -65.97 -18.27 -49.40
C ILE A 10 -66.42 -18.05 -50.87
N PHE A 11 -66.12 -19.04 -51.74
CA PHE A 11 -66.71 -19.40 -53.05
C PHE A 11 -65.98 -18.81 -54.29
N PHE A 12 -65.74 -19.46 -55.44
CA PHE A 12 -65.95 -20.79 -56.11
C PHE A 12 -65.52 -20.51 -57.60
N LEU A 13 -64.95 -21.37 -58.45
CA LEU A 13 -65.61 -22.28 -59.41
C LEU A 13 -64.62 -22.70 -60.51
N MET A 14 -64.44 -24.02 -60.67
CA MET A 14 -64.38 -24.88 -61.89
C MET A 14 -63.51 -24.46 -63.11
N PHE A 15 -62.81 -25.36 -63.83
CA PHE A 15 -63.34 -26.55 -64.54
C PHE A 15 -62.20 -27.40 -65.20
N ILE A 16 -62.48 -28.71 -65.38
CA ILE A 16 -62.02 -29.66 -66.43
C ILE A 16 -60.70 -30.47 -66.24
N GLY A 17 -60.85 -31.79 -66.03
CA GLY A 17 -60.51 -32.83 -67.03
C GLY A 17 -59.11 -33.51 -67.03
N CYS A 18 -59.09 -34.75 -66.51
CA CYS A 18 -58.22 -35.92 -66.82
C CYS A 18 -56.71 -35.75 -67.12
N SER A 19 -55.89 -36.19 -66.17
CA SER A 19 -54.73 -37.06 -66.42
C SER A 19 -54.55 -37.96 -65.18
N ASP A 20 -54.23 -39.24 -65.38
CA ASP A 20 -53.99 -40.21 -64.30
C ASP A 20 -52.86 -39.74 -63.39
N ASP A 21 -53.15 -39.55 -62.10
CA ASP A 21 -52.15 -39.33 -61.06
C ASP A 21 -52.30 -40.41 -59.98
N ASP A 22 -51.27 -41.25 -59.87
CA ASP A 22 -51.06 -42.22 -58.80
C ASP A 22 -51.15 -41.50 -57.44
N TYR A 23 -52.19 -41.81 -56.66
CA TYR A 23 -52.24 -41.44 -55.25
C TYR A 23 -51.23 -42.29 -54.48
N THR A 24 -50.07 -41.71 -54.21
CA THR A 24 -49.16 -42.22 -53.18
C THR A 24 -49.86 -42.13 -51.82
N GLU A 25 -50.11 -43.28 -51.17
CA GLU A 25 -50.59 -43.30 -49.78
C GLU A 25 -49.60 -42.53 -48.90
N ILE A 26 -50.08 -41.51 -48.17
CA ILE A 26 -49.31 -40.88 -47.11
C ILE A 26 -49.07 -41.96 -46.05
N PRO A 27 -47.83 -42.32 -45.71
CA PRO A 27 -47.59 -43.37 -44.73
C PRO A 27 -48.12 -42.90 -43.38
N SER A 28 -48.96 -43.73 -42.75
CA SER A 28 -49.54 -43.47 -41.43
C SER A 28 -48.51 -43.80 -40.34
N ASN A 29 -48.52 -43.03 -39.25
CA ASN A 29 -47.64 -43.28 -38.11
C ASN A 29 -47.94 -44.65 -37.50
N THR A 30 -46.94 -45.53 -37.48
CA THR A 30 -47.05 -46.88 -36.94
C THR A 30 -46.55 -46.99 -35.50
N LEU A 31 -45.95 -45.95 -34.94
CA LEU A 31 -45.49 -45.90 -33.55
C LEU A 31 -46.65 -45.64 -32.59
N GLU A 32 -46.61 -46.31 -31.45
CA GLU A 32 -47.54 -46.14 -30.33
C GLU A 32 -46.71 -46.07 -29.04
N ALA A 33 -46.69 -44.90 -28.40
CA ALA A 33 -46.04 -44.69 -27.11
C ALA A 33 -46.96 -45.20 -25.98
N ASP A 34 -46.41 -45.97 -25.03
CA ASP A 34 -47.13 -46.41 -23.82
C ASP A 34 -46.18 -46.25 -22.62
N ALA A 35 -46.44 -45.21 -21.84
CA ALA A 35 -45.63 -44.76 -20.72
C ALA A 35 -46.36 -45.03 -19.40
N PHE A 36 -45.71 -45.76 -18.50
CA PHE A 36 -46.24 -46.02 -17.16
C PHE A 36 -45.13 -46.00 -16.11
N SER A 37 -45.50 -45.98 -14.83
CA SER A 37 -44.56 -46.17 -13.73
C SER A 37 -44.61 -47.61 -13.22
N GLU A 38 -43.46 -48.17 -12.87
CA GLU A 38 -43.39 -49.49 -12.22
C GLU A 38 -43.73 -49.41 -10.71
N ASN A 39 -43.75 -48.20 -10.15
CA ASN A 39 -44.07 -47.99 -8.75
C ASN A 39 -45.55 -48.32 -8.48
N GLN A 40 -45.80 -49.13 -7.45
CA GLN A 40 -47.14 -49.47 -6.98
C GLN A 40 -47.42 -48.72 -5.67
N GLY A 41 -48.59 -48.08 -5.58
CA GLY A 41 -49.02 -47.34 -4.39
C GLY A 41 -48.64 -45.86 -4.41
N ASP A 42 -48.72 -45.23 -3.24
CA ASP A 42 -48.31 -43.83 -3.06
C ASP A 42 -46.78 -43.70 -3.22
N ILE A 43 -46.35 -42.63 -3.87
CA ILE A 43 -44.94 -42.28 -4.06
C ILE A 43 -44.61 -41.11 -3.14
N TYR A 44 -43.53 -41.21 -2.39
CA TYR A 44 -43.09 -40.19 -1.44
C TYR A 44 -41.82 -39.48 -1.90
N THR A 45 -41.57 -38.28 -1.39
CA THR A 45 -40.30 -37.57 -1.56
C THR A 45 -39.12 -38.44 -1.13
N GLY A 46 -38.04 -38.46 -1.92
CA GLY A 46 -36.85 -39.30 -1.66
C GLY A 46 -36.95 -40.75 -2.14
N GLN A 47 -38.12 -41.22 -2.56
CA GLN A 47 -38.31 -42.57 -3.10
C GLN A 47 -37.95 -42.64 -4.60
N ALA A 48 -37.08 -43.58 -4.99
CA ALA A 48 -36.77 -43.78 -6.41
C ALA A 48 -38.02 -44.21 -7.20
N VAL A 49 -38.31 -43.46 -8.27
CA VAL A 49 -39.39 -43.74 -9.23
C VAL A 49 -38.77 -44.31 -10.49
N VAL A 50 -39.27 -45.48 -10.92
CA VAL A 50 -38.89 -46.12 -12.18
C VAL A 50 -40.04 -45.93 -13.15
N LEU A 51 -39.75 -45.29 -14.28
CA LEU A 51 -40.68 -45.21 -15.41
C LEU A 51 -40.41 -46.36 -16.37
N ASN A 52 -41.39 -46.69 -17.19
CA ASN A 52 -41.28 -47.78 -18.12
C ASN A 52 -42.06 -47.48 -19.41
N GLY A 53 -41.36 -47.55 -20.53
CA GLY A 53 -41.88 -47.36 -21.88
C GLY A 53 -41.88 -48.65 -22.69
N SER A 54 -41.55 -49.79 -22.08
CA SER A 54 -41.33 -51.09 -22.75
C SER A 54 -42.58 -51.68 -23.41
N LYS A 55 -43.75 -51.07 -23.19
CA LYS A 55 -45.00 -51.42 -23.87
C LYS A 55 -45.20 -50.64 -25.18
N SER A 56 -44.40 -49.60 -25.41
CA SER A 56 -44.38 -48.88 -26.68
C SER A 56 -44.05 -49.85 -27.81
N MET A 57 -44.64 -49.63 -28.98
CA MET A 57 -44.44 -50.52 -30.12
C MET A 57 -44.50 -49.79 -31.46
N ASP A 58 -43.91 -50.41 -32.48
CA ASP A 58 -44.15 -50.04 -33.88
C ASP A 58 -45.01 -51.15 -34.52
N LYS A 59 -46.21 -50.80 -35.01
CA LYS A 59 -47.13 -51.73 -35.68
C LYS A 59 -46.54 -52.35 -36.96
N ALA A 60 -45.53 -51.71 -37.55
CA ALA A 60 -44.76 -52.23 -38.69
C ALA A 60 -43.51 -53.03 -38.26
N GLY A 61 -43.25 -53.18 -36.95
CA GLY A 61 -42.14 -53.97 -36.42
C GLY A 61 -40.76 -53.34 -36.59
N LYS A 62 -40.67 -52.04 -36.89
CA LYS A 62 -39.39 -51.32 -36.98
C LYS A 62 -38.82 -51.03 -35.59
N SER A 63 -37.50 -50.91 -35.52
CA SER A 63 -36.81 -50.44 -34.30
C SER A 63 -37.02 -48.94 -34.09
N PHE A 64 -37.17 -48.54 -32.84
CA PHE A 64 -37.31 -47.14 -32.43
C PHE A 64 -36.46 -46.84 -31.18
N GLN A 65 -36.29 -45.56 -30.87
CA GLN A 65 -35.54 -45.05 -29.72
C GLN A 65 -36.49 -44.40 -28.70
N TYR A 66 -36.03 -44.27 -27.44
CA TYR A 66 -36.75 -43.61 -26.35
C TYR A 66 -36.11 -42.25 -26.04
N LEU A 67 -36.93 -41.29 -25.65
CA LEU A 67 -36.48 -40.05 -25.02
C LEU A 67 -37.51 -39.60 -23.99
N TRP A 68 -37.08 -39.49 -22.74
CA TRP A 68 -37.91 -39.04 -21.63
C TRP A 68 -37.55 -37.63 -21.22
N ARG A 69 -38.57 -36.84 -20.84
CA ARG A 69 -38.35 -35.50 -20.28
C ARG A 69 -39.43 -35.11 -19.28
N PHE A 70 -39.08 -34.27 -18.32
CA PHE A 70 -40.07 -33.56 -17.52
C PHE A 70 -40.73 -32.46 -18.35
N LYS A 71 -42.07 -32.45 -18.41
CA LYS A 71 -42.88 -31.34 -18.92
C LYS A 71 -43.21 -30.32 -17.84
N ALA A 72 -43.40 -30.80 -16.61
CA ALA A 72 -43.58 -29.96 -15.44
C ALA A 72 -43.07 -30.68 -14.17
N LYS A 73 -42.55 -29.90 -13.24
CA LYS A 73 -42.13 -30.32 -11.89
C LYS A 73 -42.67 -29.34 -10.86
N PRO A 74 -42.80 -29.72 -9.58
CA PRO A 74 -43.10 -28.78 -8.50
C PRO A 74 -42.10 -27.60 -8.46
N SER A 75 -42.56 -26.42 -8.07
CA SER A 75 -41.72 -25.22 -7.98
C SER A 75 -40.55 -25.45 -7.02
N GLY A 76 -39.32 -25.15 -7.46
CA GLY A 76 -38.10 -25.37 -6.68
C GLY A 76 -37.53 -26.80 -6.71
N SER A 77 -38.14 -27.74 -7.45
CA SER A 77 -37.62 -29.10 -7.63
C SER A 77 -36.41 -29.14 -8.59
N LEU A 78 -35.26 -29.61 -8.10
CA LEU A 78 -34.02 -29.85 -8.82
C LEU A 78 -33.93 -31.25 -9.44
N THR A 79 -34.83 -32.16 -9.09
CA THR A 79 -34.95 -33.53 -9.63
C THR A 79 -34.68 -33.64 -11.14
N GLU A 80 -33.81 -34.58 -11.55
CA GLU A 80 -33.51 -34.92 -12.94
C GLU A 80 -33.82 -36.40 -13.24
N LEU A 81 -34.01 -36.72 -14.53
CA LEU A 81 -34.10 -38.10 -15.00
C LEU A 81 -32.68 -38.64 -15.21
N THR A 82 -32.47 -39.90 -14.85
CA THR A 82 -31.28 -40.68 -15.23
C THR A 82 -31.70 -41.78 -16.21
N GLU A 83 -30.84 -42.10 -17.18
CA GLU A 83 -31.08 -43.13 -18.20
C GLU A 83 -32.27 -42.79 -19.12
N GLU A 84 -32.47 -41.50 -19.40
CA GLU A 84 -33.60 -40.89 -20.13
C GLU A 84 -33.74 -41.31 -21.60
N THR A 85 -32.75 -42.01 -22.15
CA THR A 85 -32.79 -42.59 -23.51
C THR A 85 -33.05 -44.10 -23.52
N THR A 86 -33.34 -44.69 -22.35
CA THR A 86 -33.63 -46.12 -22.20
C THR A 86 -35.13 -46.39 -22.07
N ALA A 87 -35.52 -47.66 -22.15
CA ALA A 87 -36.89 -48.07 -21.92
C ALA A 87 -37.35 -47.88 -20.46
N LYS A 88 -36.42 -47.74 -19.49
CA LYS A 88 -36.73 -47.67 -18.06
C LYS A 88 -35.91 -46.61 -17.31
N PRO A 89 -36.15 -45.30 -17.55
CA PRO A 89 -35.44 -44.26 -16.83
C PRO A 89 -35.91 -44.15 -15.38
N LYS A 90 -35.15 -43.41 -14.58
CA LYS A 90 -35.43 -43.24 -13.14
C LYS A 90 -35.30 -41.79 -12.72
N PHE A 91 -35.99 -41.42 -11.65
CA PHE A 91 -35.75 -40.17 -10.93
C PHE A 91 -36.07 -40.34 -9.45
N THR A 92 -35.59 -39.41 -8.63
CA THR A 92 -35.93 -39.36 -7.19
C THR A 92 -36.54 -37.98 -6.90
N PRO A 93 -37.85 -37.88 -6.59
CA PRO A 93 -38.49 -36.60 -6.37
C PRO A 93 -38.02 -35.97 -5.06
N ASP A 94 -37.61 -34.70 -5.14
CA ASP A 94 -37.13 -33.90 -4.01
C ASP A 94 -38.20 -32.99 -3.38
N LYS A 95 -39.39 -32.89 -3.98
CA LYS A 95 -40.52 -32.11 -3.48
C LYS A 95 -41.84 -32.85 -3.68
N ALA A 96 -42.78 -32.66 -2.76
CA ALA A 96 -44.14 -33.15 -2.95
C ALA A 96 -44.85 -32.35 -4.06
N GLY A 97 -45.73 -33.02 -4.79
CA GLY A 97 -46.50 -32.42 -5.90
C GLY A 97 -46.50 -33.26 -7.16
N ASN A 98 -47.00 -32.67 -8.26
CA ASN A 98 -47.17 -33.38 -9.52
C ASN A 98 -45.92 -33.24 -10.40
N TYR A 99 -45.38 -34.38 -10.81
CA TYR A 99 -44.36 -34.49 -11.85
C TYR A 99 -45.02 -34.98 -13.13
N SER A 100 -45.01 -34.17 -14.18
CA SER A 100 -45.50 -34.55 -15.51
C SER A 100 -44.32 -34.95 -16.37
N VAL A 101 -44.29 -36.22 -16.79
CA VAL A 101 -43.20 -36.81 -17.59
C VAL A 101 -43.75 -37.24 -18.94
N GLU A 102 -43.05 -36.86 -20.00
CA GLU A 102 -43.37 -37.24 -21.38
C GLU A 102 -42.36 -38.29 -21.84
N LEU A 103 -42.86 -39.40 -22.36
CA LEU A 103 -42.13 -40.34 -23.20
C LEU A 103 -42.32 -39.93 -24.66
N LYS A 104 -41.22 -39.84 -25.40
CA LYS A 104 -41.23 -39.79 -26.87
C LYS A 104 -40.54 -41.04 -27.41
N VAL A 105 -41.24 -41.80 -28.25
CA VAL A 105 -40.63 -42.86 -29.07
C VAL A 105 -40.50 -42.39 -30.50
N PHE A 106 -39.38 -42.69 -31.16
CA PHE A 106 -39.14 -42.22 -32.53
C PHE A 106 -38.25 -43.17 -33.33
N ASN A 107 -38.48 -43.22 -34.65
CA ASN A 107 -37.62 -43.87 -35.63
C ASN A 107 -37.26 -42.86 -36.74
N THR A 108 -36.77 -43.32 -37.90
CA THR A 108 -36.41 -42.41 -39.01
C THR A 108 -37.61 -41.71 -39.64
N ASP A 109 -38.81 -42.28 -39.50
CA ASP A 109 -39.98 -41.91 -40.29
C ASP A 109 -41.05 -41.22 -39.44
N PHE A 110 -41.16 -41.59 -38.16
CA PHE A 110 -42.21 -41.15 -37.26
C PHE A 110 -41.73 -40.95 -35.82
N TYR A 111 -42.57 -40.28 -35.04
CA TYR A 111 -42.51 -40.28 -33.58
C TYR A 111 -43.92 -40.35 -32.99
N ASP A 112 -44.03 -40.88 -31.79
CA ASP A 112 -45.23 -40.78 -30.97
C ASP A 112 -44.86 -40.41 -29.53
N THR A 113 -45.82 -39.87 -28.77
CA THR A 113 -45.59 -39.41 -27.41
C THR A 113 -46.71 -39.87 -26.48
N ASP A 114 -46.34 -40.23 -25.26
CA ASP A 114 -47.27 -40.48 -24.16
C ASP A 114 -46.83 -39.71 -22.91
N GLU A 115 -47.79 -39.30 -22.09
CA GLU A 115 -47.55 -38.49 -20.90
C GLU A 115 -48.14 -39.15 -19.66
N LEU A 116 -47.35 -39.18 -18.59
CA LEU A 116 -47.79 -39.69 -17.30
C LEU A 116 -47.57 -38.64 -16.22
N THR A 117 -48.53 -38.53 -15.30
CA THR A 117 -48.43 -37.66 -14.12
C THR A 117 -48.18 -38.51 -12.89
N ILE A 118 -47.04 -38.29 -12.23
CA ILE A 118 -46.70 -38.88 -10.94
C ILE A 118 -47.08 -37.90 -9.84
N VAL A 119 -47.98 -38.31 -8.95
CA VAL A 119 -48.34 -37.55 -7.75
C VAL A 119 -47.42 -38.00 -6.62
N VAL A 120 -46.54 -37.11 -6.17
CA VAL A 120 -45.63 -37.36 -5.05
C VAL A 120 -46.19 -36.74 -3.79
N LYS A 121 -46.30 -37.53 -2.73
CA LYS A 121 -46.71 -37.08 -1.40
C LYS A 121 -45.49 -36.71 -0.57
N GLU A 122 -45.69 -35.83 0.41
CA GLU A 122 -44.71 -35.58 1.46
C GLU A 122 -44.49 -36.89 2.24
N ASP A 123 -43.25 -37.30 2.44
CA ASP A 123 -42.95 -38.34 3.43
C ASP A 123 -43.25 -37.76 4.82
N GLU A 124 -44.24 -38.33 5.53
CA GLU A 124 -44.59 -37.88 6.89
C GLU A 124 -43.55 -38.28 7.94
N ASN A 125 -42.52 -39.05 7.55
CA ASN A 125 -41.45 -39.47 8.42
C ASN A 125 -40.09 -39.45 7.68
N PRO A 126 -39.64 -38.27 7.21
CA PRO A 126 -38.40 -38.18 6.47
C PRO A 126 -37.26 -38.69 7.36
N PRO A 127 -36.24 -39.37 6.79
CA PRO A 127 -35.06 -39.74 7.56
C PRO A 127 -34.54 -38.49 8.27
N VAL A 128 -34.31 -38.60 9.58
CA VAL A 128 -33.66 -37.54 10.35
C VAL A 128 -32.32 -37.31 9.69
N GLN A 129 -32.19 -36.23 8.93
CA GLN A 129 -30.88 -35.78 8.48
C GLN A 129 -30.09 -35.46 9.74
N GLU A 130 -28.94 -36.09 9.88
CA GLU A 130 -27.99 -35.83 10.96
C GLU A 130 -26.85 -34.96 10.41
N THR A 131 -26.25 -34.17 11.29
CA THR A 131 -25.03 -33.42 10.96
C THR A 131 -23.96 -34.37 10.45
N ILE A 132 -23.40 -34.09 9.28
CA ILE A 132 -22.39 -34.92 8.64
C ILE A 132 -21.02 -34.63 9.27
N LEU A 133 -20.36 -35.65 9.80
CA LEU A 133 -19.02 -35.48 10.37
C LEU A 133 -17.95 -35.34 9.29
N ILE A 134 -17.05 -34.38 9.46
CA ILE A 134 -15.78 -34.28 8.75
C ILE A 134 -14.68 -34.57 9.78
N SER A 135 -14.21 -35.81 9.79
CA SER A 135 -13.21 -36.31 10.73
C SER A 135 -11.89 -36.72 10.07
N GLU A 136 -11.83 -36.66 8.75
CA GLU A 136 -10.67 -37.06 7.96
C GLU A 136 -10.34 -36.01 6.90
N ASN A 137 -9.07 -35.97 6.50
CA ASN A 137 -8.56 -35.08 5.46
C ASN A 137 -9.31 -35.26 4.14
N ILE A 138 -9.47 -34.17 3.40
CA ILE A 138 -10.14 -34.16 2.10
C ILE A 138 -9.05 -34.26 1.03
N THR A 139 -8.73 -35.50 0.64
CA THR A 139 -7.69 -35.82 -0.36
C THR A 139 -8.22 -36.02 -1.77
N GLU A 140 -9.55 -36.06 -1.93
CA GLU A 140 -10.24 -36.16 -3.21
C GLU A 140 -11.25 -35.03 -3.36
N ARG A 141 -11.68 -34.74 -4.61
CA ARG A 141 -12.66 -33.69 -4.87
C ARG A 141 -13.90 -33.94 -4.02
N ARG A 142 -14.30 -32.95 -3.23
CA ARG A 142 -15.47 -33.03 -2.35
C ARG A 142 -16.40 -31.85 -2.60
N HIS A 143 -17.68 -32.15 -2.64
CA HIS A 143 -18.74 -31.17 -2.73
C HIS A 143 -19.59 -31.25 -1.47
N LEU A 144 -19.78 -30.13 -0.79
CA LEU A 144 -20.64 -29.99 0.39
C LEU A 144 -21.94 -29.31 -0.03
N ALA A 145 -23.00 -30.10 -0.14
CA ALA A 145 -24.36 -29.62 -0.40
C ALA A 145 -25.03 -29.17 0.91
N ASN A 146 -26.03 -28.29 0.80
CA ASN A 146 -26.88 -27.91 1.93
C ASN A 146 -27.70 -29.13 2.39
N VAL A 147 -27.55 -29.53 3.65
CA VAL A 147 -28.26 -30.66 4.25
C VAL A 147 -29.54 -30.15 4.90
N PHE A 148 -29.47 -29.09 5.68
CA PHE A 148 -30.58 -28.49 6.42
C PHE A 148 -30.98 -27.13 5.84
N ASP A 149 -32.28 -26.92 5.65
CA ASP A 149 -32.80 -25.58 5.33
C ASP A 149 -32.81 -24.65 6.56
N ASP A 150 -32.66 -25.21 7.76
CA ASP A 150 -32.60 -24.50 9.04
C ASP A 150 -31.18 -23.96 9.30
N PRO A 151 -30.96 -22.63 9.27
CA PRO A 151 -29.64 -22.04 9.43
C PRO A 151 -29.07 -22.17 10.86
N ASP A 152 -29.88 -22.59 11.84
CA ASP A 152 -29.41 -22.87 13.20
C ASP A 152 -28.90 -24.31 13.37
N LYS A 153 -29.05 -25.17 12.35
CA LYS A 153 -28.51 -26.52 12.33
C LYS A 153 -27.19 -26.57 11.58
N PHE A 154 -26.30 -27.44 12.04
CA PHE A 154 -25.02 -27.68 11.37
C PHE A 154 -25.19 -28.75 10.31
N ASP A 155 -24.94 -28.42 9.05
CA ASP A 155 -24.84 -29.41 7.97
C ASP A 155 -23.65 -30.32 8.19
N TYR A 156 -22.52 -29.71 8.56
CA TYR A 156 -21.26 -30.41 8.75
C TYR A 156 -20.63 -30.07 10.10
N LEU A 157 -20.03 -31.06 10.76
CA LEU A 157 -19.22 -30.86 11.97
C LEU A 157 -17.80 -31.35 11.73
N VAL A 158 -16.84 -30.43 11.78
CA VAL A 158 -15.41 -30.70 11.75
C VAL A 158 -14.96 -31.10 13.15
N THR A 159 -14.45 -32.33 13.30
CA THR A 159 -14.16 -32.96 14.60
C THR A 159 -12.66 -33.04 14.95
N GLY A 160 -11.80 -32.59 14.03
CA GLY A 160 -10.34 -32.54 14.18
C GLY A 160 -9.74 -31.48 13.26
N ASP A 161 -8.41 -31.36 13.26
CA ASP A 161 -7.72 -30.56 12.24
C ASP A 161 -7.86 -31.26 10.88
N ILE A 162 -8.46 -30.59 9.89
CA ILE A 162 -8.74 -31.15 8.56
C ILE A 162 -7.87 -30.46 7.51
N HIS A 163 -7.08 -31.26 6.82
CA HIS A 163 -6.28 -30.83 5.67
C HIS A 163 -7.03 -31.13 4.36
N VAL A 164 -7.15 -30.12 3.51
CA VAL A 164 -7.84 -30.18 2.22
C VAL A 164 -6.79 -30.06 1.12
N SER A 165 -6.41 -31.18 0.53
CA SER A 165 -5.41 -31.26 -0.55
C SER A 165 -6.02 -31.52 -1.92
N ALA A 166 -7.35 -31.39 -2.04
CA ALA A 166 -8.12 -31.50 -3.28
C ALA A 166 -9.12 -30.35 -3.40
N LEU A 167 -9.91 -30.31 -4.48
CA LEU A 167 -10.93 -29.29 -4.68
C LEU A 167 -12.12 -29.52 -3.74
N LEU A 168 -12.41 -28.53 -2.89
CA LEU A 168 -13.59 -28.45 -2.03
C LEU A 168 -14.56 -27.39 -2.58
N THR A 169 -15.76 -27.81 -2.99
CA THR A 169 -16.84 -26.90 -3.40
C THR A 169 -17.97 -26.91 -2.37
N ILE A 170 -18.52 -25.74 -2.05
CA ILE A 170 -19.55 -25.60 -1.01
C ILE A 170 -20.73 -24.82 -1.55
N ASP A 171 -21.93 -25.38 -1.42
CA ASP A 171 -23.18 -24.75 -1.82
C ASP A 171 -23.59 -23.59 -0.91
N PRO A 172 -24.46 -22.67 -1.39
CA PRO A 172 -24.96 -21.61 -0.54
C PRO A 172 -25.80 -22.14 0.64
N ASN A 173 -25.83 -21.36 1.73
CA ASN A 173 -26.52 -21.65 3.00
C ASN A 173 -25.95 -22.81 3.84
N VAL A 174 -24.89 -23.48 3.38
CA VAL A 174 -24.20 -24.51 4.18
C VAL A 174 -23.62 -23.89 5.46
N VAL A 175 -23.85 -24.55 6.60
CA VAL A 175 -23.31 -24.26 7.93
C VAL A 175 -22.33 -25.37 8.35
N ILE A 176 -21.06 -25.00 8.44
CA ILE A 176 -19.97 -25.87 8.88
C ILE A 176 -19.57 -25.45 10.30
N ALA A 177 -19.84 -26.31 11.27
CA ALA A 177 -19.42 -26.14 12.65
C ALA A 177 -18.07 -26.81 12.91
N PHE A 178 -17.29 -26.27 13.84
CA PHE A 178 -15.99 -26.78 14.27
C PHE A 178 -16.02 -27.15 15.75
N ASP A 179 -15.51 -28.33 16.11
CA ASP A 179 -15.23 -28.71 17.50
C ASP A 179 -14.10 -27.84 18.09
N GLU A 180 -13.96 -27.88 19.41
CA GLU A 180 -13.01 -27.03 20.13
C GLU A 180 -11.57 -27.25 19.63
N ASN A 181 -10.84 -26.15 19.42
CA ASN A 181 -9.42 -26.15 19.06
C ASN A 181 -9.10 -26.91 17.75
N THR A 182 -10.06 -26.97 16.82
CA THR A 182 -9.88 -27.54 15.47
C THR A 182 -9.60 -26.46 14.42
N ALA A 183 -9.02 -26.84 13.28
CA ALA A 183 -8.77 -25.98 12.13
C ALA A 183 -9.16 -26.66 10.82
N MET A 184 -9.36 -25.87 9.77
CA MET A 184 -9.35 -26.36 8.38
C MET A 184 -8.20 -25.69 7.63
N TYR A 185 -7.34 -26.51 7.02
CA TYR A 185 -6.20 -26.07 6.21
C TYR A 185 -6.49 -26.40 4.75
N ILE A 186 -6.44 -25.41 3.88
CA ILE A 186 -6.49 -25.59 2.44
C ILE A 186 -5.05 -25.69 1.95
N ASP A 187 -4.55 -26.90 1.74
CA ASP A 187 -3.16 -27.18 1.43
C ASP A 187 -2.94 -27.39 -0.05
N ASN A 188 -1.71 -27.19 -0.53
CA ASN A 188 -1.35 -27.52 -1.90
C ASN A 188 -1.52 -29.03 -2.16
N PRO A 189 -2.09 -29.46 -3.31
CA PRO A 189 -2.57 -28.66 -4.44
C PRO A 189 -4.08 -28.28 -4.38
N GLY A 190 -4.72 -28.52 -3.24
CA GLY A 190 -6.16 -28.32 -3.02
C GLY A 190 -6.63 -26.88 -3.21
N ALA A 191 -7.95 -26.70 -3.26
CA ALA A 191 -8.55 -25.39 -3.35
C ALA A 191 -9.93 -25.38 -2.70
N ILE A 192 -10.39 -24.22 -2.24
CA ILE A 192 -11.75 -24.00 -1.75
C ILE A 192 -12.51 -23.04 -2.65
N ILE A 193 -13.73 -23.41 -3.03
CA ILE A 193 -14.64 -22.55 -3.80
C ILE A 193 -16.00 -22.56 -3.12
N THR A 194 -16.47 -21.39 -2.69
CA THR A 194 -17.88 -21.23 -2.32
C THR A 194 -18.70 -20.76 -3.51
N THR A 195 -19.85 -21.39 -3.74
CA THR A 195 -20.81 -20.94 -4.75
C THR A 195 -21.83 -20.01 -4.07
N ALA A 196 -22.01 -18.82 -4.61
CA ALA A 196 -22.88 -17.80 -4.04
C ALA A 196 -24.17 -17.67 -4.86
N ALA A 197 -25.33 -17.82 -4.22
CA ALA A 197 -26.60 -17.30 -4.75
C ALA A 197 -26.86 -15.89 -4.19
N ALA A 198 -27.61 -15.07 -4.93
CA ALA A 198 -27.96 -13.73 -4.47
C ALA A 198 -28.65 -13.80 -3.10
N SER A 199 -28.13 -13.08 -2.10
CA SER A 199 -28.60 -12.98 -0.70
C SER A 199 -28.38 -14.18 0.24
N SER A 200 -27.63 -15.20 -0.17
CA SER A 200 -27.23 -16.34 0.69
C SER A 200 -25.79 -16.21 1.22
N PHE A 201 -25.50 -16.83 2.36
CA PHE A 201 -24.15 -16.92 2.93
C PHE A 201 -23.81 -18.37 3.33
N ILE A 202 -22.57 -18.79 3.11
CA ILE A 202 -22.00 -19.99 3.74
C ILE A 202 -21.49 -19.59 5.13
N THR A 203 -21.67 -20.41 6.16
CA THR A 203 -21.23 -20.11 7.52
C THR A 203 -20.20 -21.10 8.02
N PHE A 204 -19.04 -20.62 8.46
CA PHE A 204 -18.03 -21.35 9.22
C PHE A 204 -18.08 -20.87 10.68
N THR A 205 -18.47 -21.73 11.62
CA THR A 205 -18.75 -21.32 13.00
C THR A 205 -18.20 -22.31 14.03
N GLY A 206 -17.99 -21.85 15.27
CA GLY A 206 -17.70 -22.75 16.38
C GLY A 206 -18.96 -23.50 16.81
N LYS A 207 -18.85 -24.80 17.12
CA LYS A 207 -19.97 -25.59 17.67
C LYS A 207 -20.57 -24.93 18.91
N ASN A 208 -19.73 -24.33 19.76
CA ASN A 208 -20.17 -23.37 20.76
C ASN A 208 -19.81 -21.96 20.28
N LYS A 209 -20.76 -21.04 20.42
CA LYS A 209 -20.64 -19.63 20.02
C LYS A 209 -19.80 -18.82 21.03
N LEU A 210 -18.54 -19.22 21.20
CA LEU A 210 -17.55 -18.59 22.06
C LEU A 210 -16.39 -18.08 21.18
N PRO A 211 -16.02 -16.78 21.24
CA PRO A 211 -14.85 -16.29 20.50
C PRO A 211 -13.62 -17.14 20.79
N GLY A 212 -12.96 -17.63 19.73
CA GLY A 212 -11.80 -18.50 19.87
C GLY A 212 -12.10 -19.97 20.16
N TYR A 213 -13.33 -20.42 19.93
CA TYR A 213 -13.68 -21.83 20.14
C TYR A 213 -12.88 -22.76 19.22
N TRP A 214 -12.62 -22.35 17.98
CA TRP A 214 -11.79 -23.07 17.03
C TRP A 214 -10.64 -22.19 16.53
N LYS A 215 -9.63 -22.81 15.92
CA LYS A 215 -8.37 -22.14 15.54
C LYS A 215 -8.57 -21.16 14.39
N GLY A 216 -9.22 -21.60 13.31
CA GLY A 216 -9.47 -20.77 12.12
C GLY A 216 -9.44 -21.56 10.81
N LEU A 217 -9.80 -20.86 9.72
CA LEU A 217 -9.70 -21.35 8.34
C LEU A 217 -8.41 -20.80 7.73
N ILE A 218 -7.50 -21.69 7.34
CA ILE A 218 -6.15 -21.32 6.89
C ILE A 218 -5.97 -21.70 5.43
N ILE A 219 -5.62 -20.71 4.61
CA ILE A 219 -5.30 -20.89 3.19
C ILE A 219 -3.79 -21.01 3.04
N ASN A 220 -3.30 -22.25 2.96
CA ASN A 220 -1.90 -22.56 2.67
C ASN A 220 -1.65 -22.70 1.16
N SER A 221 -2.69 -23.03 0.38
CA SER A 221 -2.60 -23.36 -1.03
C SER A 221 -2.41 -22.13 -1.92
N ASN A 222 -1.47 -22.19 -2.87
CA ASN A 222 -1.27 -21.15 -3.89
C ASN A 222 -2.24 -21.26 -5.06
N ASN A 223 -3.22 -22.16 -5.00
CA ASN A 223 -4.15 -22.39 -6.09
C ASN A 223 -5.03 -21.15 -6.32
N PRO A 224 -5.00 -20.53 -7.51
CA PRO A 224 -5.74 -19.29 -7.78
C PRO A 224 -7.27 -19.50 -7.79
N LEU A 225 -7.74 -20.74 -7.72
CA LEU A 225 -9.16 -21.06 -7.56
C LEU A 225 -9.70 -20.78 -6.16
N ASN A 226 -8.84 -20.61 -5.15
CA ASN A 226 -9.27 -20.30 -3.79
C ASN A 226 -10.12 -19.03 -3.74
N LYS A 227 -11.42 -19.21 -3.54
CA LYS A 227 -12.40 -18.14 -3.54
C LYS A 227 -13.41 -18.34 -2.42
N LEU A 228 -13.47 -17.35 -1.53
CA LEU A 228 -14.51 -17.22 -0.51
C LEU A 228 -15.40 -16.03 -0.90
N ASP A 229 -16.58 -16.36 -1.41
CA ASP A 229 -17.61 -15.41 -1.83
C ASP A 229 -18.83 -15.56 -0.92
N ARG A 230 -19.23 -14.47 -0.27
CA ARG A 230 -20.33 -14.41 0.71
C ARG A 230 -20.23 -15.48 1.79
N VAL A 231 -19.12 -15.49 2.51
CA VAL A 231 -18.96 -16.35 3.68
C VAL A 231 -19.10 -15.56 4.97
N THR A 232 -19.64 -16.19 6.01
CA THR A 232 -19.52 -15.73 7.40
C THR A 232 -18.54 -16.64 8.10
N ILE A 233 -17.46 -16.08 8.65
CA ILE A 233 -16.51 -16.81 9.51
C ILE A 233 -16.63 -16.23 10.91
N GLU A 234 -16.97 -17.08 11.89
CA GLU A 234 -17.25 -16.64 13.25
C GLU A 234 -16.75 -17.55 14.37
N TYR A 235 -16.53 -16.94 15.54
CA TYR A 235 -16.12 -17.61 16.79
C TYR A 235 -14.79 -18.37 16.72
N ALA A 236 -13.90 -17.96 15.81
CA ALA A 236 -12.58 -18.56 15.59
C ALA A 236 -11.44 -17.74 16.23
N GLY A 237 -10.19 -18.08 15.90
CA GLY A 237 -8.99 -17.35 16.36
C GLY A 237 -8.53 -17.73 17.76
N GLY A 238 -8.80 -18.96 18.21
CA GLY A 238 -8.51 -19.42 19.57
C GLY A 238 -7.04 -19.73 19.87
N ALA A 239 -6.29 -20.19 18.85
CA ALA A 239 -4.86 -20.49 18.95
C ALA A 239 -4.17 -20.23 17.61
N ILE A 240 -2.85 -20.09 17.64
CA ILE A 240 -2.03 -19.93 16.43
C ILE A 240 -2.09 -21.23 15.65
N ALA A 241 -2.69 -21.19 14.45
CA ALA A 241 -2.74 -22.32 13.54
C ALA A 241 -1.39 -22.53 12.85
N GLN A 242 -1.14 -23.74 12.33
CA GLN A 242 0.07 -24.02 11.56
C GLN A 242 0.20 -23.04 10.38
N GLY A 243 1.41 -22.52 10.14
CA GLY A 243 1.72 -21.59 9.06
C GLY A 243 1.41 -20.11 9.33
N MET A 244 0.83 -19.78 10.48
CA MET A 244 0.52 -18.40 10.88
C MET A 244 1.42 -17.91 12.01
N GLU A 245 1.69 -16.60 12.04
CA GLU A 245 2.43 -15.95 13.15
C GLU A 245 1.51 -15.52 14.29
N VAL A 246 0.23 -15.33 13.99
CA VAL A 246 -0.81 -14.90 14.93
C VAL A 246 -2.03 -15.80 14.83
N ALA A 247 -2.77 -15.91 15.94
CA ALA A 247 -4.09 -16.54 15.89
C ALA A 247 -5.04 -15.63 15.08
N THR A 248 -5.87 -16.24 14.24
CA THR A 248 -6.78 -15.52 13.32
C THR A 248 -7.97 -16.38 12.94
N SER A 249 -9.12 -15.76 12.66
CA SER A 249 -10.27 -16.48 12.13
C SER A 249 -10.06 -16.94 10.68
N LEU A 250 -9.47 -16.07 9.85
CA LEU A 250 -9.08 -16.35 8.48
C LEU A 250 -7.58 -16.05 8.31
N GLY A 251 -6.80 -17.06 7.95
CA GLY A 251 -5.37 -16.93 7.70
C GLY A 251 -5.02 -17.19 6.25
N ILE A 252 -4.12 -16.39 5.68
CA ILE A 252 -3.44 -16.72 4.42
C ILE A 252 -1.96 -16.89 4.75
N ALA A 253 -1.51 -18.14 4.74
CA ALA A 253 -0.18 -18.51 5.22
C ALA A 253 0.86 -18.48 4.09
N ASN A 254 2.14 -18.42 4.46
CA ASN A 254 3.26 -18.49 3.52
C ASN A 254 3.91 -19.88 3.42
N GLU A 255 3.43 -20.91 4.14
CA GLU A 255 3.96 -22.28 4.01
C GLU A 255 3.80 -22.83 2.57
N GLY A 256 2.74 -22.39 1.87
CA GLY A 256 2.45 -22.80 0.50
C GLY A 256 2.13 -21.65 -0.46
N PRO A 257 2.81 -20.50 -0.31
CA PRO A 257 2.35 -19.13 -0.64
C PRO A 257 0.85 -19.02 -0.92
N GLY A 258 0.06 -19.07 0.15
CA GLY A 258 -1.40 -19.09 0.07
C GLY A 258 -1.94 -17.98 -0.84
N HIS A 259 -2.90 -18.32 -1.70
CA HIS A 259 -3.61 -17.35 -2.54
C HIS A 259 -5.08 -17.40 -2.20
N LEU A 260 -5.71 -16.26 -1.90
CA LEU A 260 -7.16 -16.16 -1.67
C LEU A 260 -7.78 -14.97 -2.42
N ASN A 261 -8.93 -15.18 -3.06
CA ASN A 261 -9.86 -14.13 -3.45
C ASN A 261 -11.03 -14.07 -2.45
N LEU A 262 -11.12 -12.99 -1.66
CA LEU A 262 -12.17 -12.80 -0.66
C LEU A 262 -13.18 -11.76 -1.14
N VAL A 263 -14.47 -12.12 -1.20
CA VAL A 263 -15.50 -11.28 -1.81
C VAL A 263 -16.74 -11.22 -0.92
N SER A 264 -17.24 -10.01 -0.62
CA SER A 264 -18.55 -9.77 0.03
C SER A 264 -18.81 -10.61 1.27
N SER A 265 -17.77 -10.83 2.08
CA SER A 265 -17.78 -11.75 3.22
C SER A 265 -17.77 -11.03 4.56
N ILE A 266 -18.21 -11.73 5.60
CA ILE A 266 -18.31 -11.24 6.98
C ILE A 266 -17.36 -12.04 7.85
N ILE A 267 -16.51 -11.36 8.62
CA ILE A 267 -15.69 -12.00 9.65
C ILE A 267 -16.02 -11.35 10.99
N GLN A 268 -16.46 -12.17 11.95
CA GLN A 268 -16.96 -11.66 13.22
C GLN A 268 -16.60 -12.53 14.42
N HIS A 269 -16.64 -11.94 15.62
CA HIS A 269 -16.43 -12.67 16.88
C HIS A 269 -15.10 -13.44 16.95
N SER A 270 -14.05 -12.93 16.28
CA SER A 270 -12.69 -13.46 16.46
C SER A 270 -12.16 -13.17 17.85
N ALA A 271 -11.55 -14.17 18.48
CA ALA A 271 -10.82 -13.99 19.75
C ALA A 271 -9.51 -13.21 19.61
N THR A 272 -8.98 -13.07 18.38
CA THR A 272 -7.71 -12.41 18.09
C THR A 272 -7.86 -11.58 16.82
N TYR A 273 -7.22 -11.92 15.69
CA TYR A 273 -7.42 -11.19 14.43
C TYR A 273 -8.62 -11.75 13.66
N ALA A 274 -9.41 -10.89 13.03
CA ALA A 274 -10.40 -11.33 12.07
C ALA A 274 -9.70 -11.97 10.85
N MET A 275 -8.67 -11.29 10.33
CA MET A 275 -7.88 -11.79 9.21
C MET A 275 -6.39 -11.50 9.41
N ALA A 276 -5.54 -12.44 9.02
CA ALA A 276 -4.10 -12.27 8.96
C ALA A 276 -3.55 -12.81 7.64
N VAL A 277 -2.68 -12.03 7.01
CA VAL A 277 -1.97 -12.39 5.78
C VAL A 277 -0.48 -12.39 6.09
N GLU A 278 0.19 -13.51 5.84
CA GLU A 278 1.63 -13.63 6.08
C GLU A 278 2.46 -13.08 4.92
N VAL A 279 3.68 -12.62 5.21
CA VAL A 279 4.61 -12.10 4.20
C VAL A 279 4.90 -13.19 3.16
N GLY A 280 4.66 -12.90 1.87
CA GLY A 280 4.82 -13.84 0.76
C GLY A 280 3.53 -14.52 0.30
N ALA A 281 2.46 -14.48 1.10
CA ALA A 281 1.13 -14.90 0.69
C ALA A 281 0.49 -13.88 -0.27
N LYS A 282 -0.61 -14.24 -0.94
CA LYS A 282 -1.34 -13.39 -1.89
C LYS A 282 -2.83 -13.30 -1.55
N TRP A 283 -3.28 -12.08 -1.29
CA TRP A 283 -4.66 -11.73 -1.10
C TRP A 283 -5.14 -10.88 -2.28
N ASN A 284 -6.30 -11.22 -2.81
CA ASN A 284 -7.07 -10.39 -3.72
C ASN A 284 -8.47 -10.16 -3.14
N THR A 285 -9.08 -9.02 -3.49
CA THR A 285 -10.50 -8.79 -3.28
C THR A 285 -11.08 -8.05 -4.48
N GLU A 286 -12.27 -8.46 -4.90
CA GLU A 286 -13.05 -7.80 -5.96
C GLU A 286 -14.15 -6.90 -5.40
N SER A 287 -14.35 -6.89 -4.07
CA SER A 287 -15.44 -6.17 -3.42
C SER A 287 -15.09 -5.73 -1.99
N PHE A 288 -16.07 -5.21 -1.27
CA PHE A 288 -15.95 -4.90 0.15
C PHE A 288 -16.15 -6.16 1.01
N ASN A 289 -15.58 -6.15 2.21
CA ASN A 289 -15.81 -7.16 3.24
C ASN A 289 -16.19 -6.45 4.55
N VAL A 290 -16.83 -7.17 5.46
CA VAL A 290 -17.32 -6.63 6.74
C VAL A 290 -16.60 -7.31 7.88
N TYR A 291 -15.96 -6.51 8.74
CA TYR A 291 -15.25 -6.98 9.93
C TYR A 291 -15.90 -6.39 11.17
N ARG A 292 -16.59 -7.23 11.96
CA ARG A 292 -17.35 -6.73 13.11
C ARG A 292 -17.26 -7.57 14.36
N ASN A 293 -17.37 -6.93 15.53
CA ASN A 293 -17.35 -7.62 16.82
C ASN A 293 -16.10 -8.50 17.02
N ASN A 294 -14.95 -8.14 16.43
CA ASN A 294 -13.68 -8.87 16.58
C ASN A 294 -12.80 -8.20 17.63
N LYS A 295 -11.83 -8.94 18.19
CA LYS A 295 -10.81 -8.35 19.05
C LYS A 295 -9.87 -7.41 18.30
N LYS A 296 -9.29 -7.86 17.18
CA LYS A 296 -8.50 -7.08 16.21
C LYS A 296 -9.01 -7.35 14.80
N ILE A 297 -8.73 -6.43 13.87
CA ILE A 297 -9.29 -6.46 12.51
C ILE A 297 -8.38 -7.24 11.55
N ILE A 298 -7.38 -6.59 10.98
CA ILE A 298 -6.54 -7.14 9.91
C ILE A 298 -5.07 -6.98 10.29
N ARG A 299 -4.29 -8.02 10.02
CA ARG A 299 -2.82 -7.96 9.92
C ARG A 299 -2.42 -8.28 8.48
N VAL A 300 -1.67 -7.40 7.82
CA VAL A 300 -1.37 -7.51 6.38
C VAL A 300 0.05 -6.99 6.08
N PRO A 301 0.78 -7.58 5.10
CA PRO A 301 2.06 -7.02 4.65
C PRO A 301 1.88 -5.66 3.97
N ALA A 302 2.87 -4.79 4.04
CA ALA A 302 2.86 -3.46 3.45
C ALA A 302 2.63 -3.50 1.93
N SER A 303 3.16 -4.51 1.24
CA SER A 303 2.92 -4.80 -0.18
C SER A 303 1.45 -5.06 -0.52
N GLN A 304 0.62 -5.43 0.47
CA GLN A 304 -0.78 -5.81 0.27
C GLN A 304 -1.77 -4.90 1.00
N LEU A 305 -1.32 -3.84 1.67
CA LEU A 305 -2.24 -2.88 2.30
C LEU A 305 -3.21 -2.26 1.28
N GLY A 306 -2.75 -2.03 0.04
CA GLY A 306 -3.58 -1.51 -1.05
C GLY A 306 -4.70 -2.46 -1.51
N VAL A 307 -4.65 -3.74 -1.13
CA VAL A 307 -5.71 -4.71 -1.44
C VAL A 307 -6.95 -4.47 -0.57
N VAL A 308 -6.80 -3.88 0.62
CA VAL A 308 -7.95 -3.61 1.49
C VAL A 308 -8.88 -2.61 0.81
N SER A 309 -10.05 -3.07 0.38
CA SER A 309 -11.03 -2.23 -0.30
C SER A 309 -11.48 -1.07 0.59
N SER A 310 -11.46 0.15 0.05
CA SER A 310 -11.94 1.38 0.71
C SER A 310 -13.43 1.37 1.04
N LEU A 311 -14.17 0.42 0.46
CA LEU A 311 -15.58 0.16 0.74
C LEU A 311 -15.81 -0.83 1.88
N SER A 312 -14.74 -1.47 2.40
CA SER A 312 -14.85 -2.41 3.53
C SER A 312 -15.37 -1.70 4.78
N GLU A 313 -16.11 -2.44 5.59
CA GLU A 313 -16.77 -1.90 6.78
C GLU A 313 -16.20 -2.51 8.06
N PHE A 314 -16.04 -1.68 9.09
CA PHE A 314 -15.44 -2.03 10.36
C PHE A 314 -16.35 -1.58 11.50
N HIS A 315 -16.96 -2.53 12.22
CA HIS A 315 -18.01 -2.22 13.21
C HIS A 315 -17.76 -2.89 14.56
N ASN A 316 -17.85 -2.15 15.66
CA ASN A 316 -17.84 -2.70 17.03
C ASN A 316 -16.66 -3.64 17.32
N ASN A 317 -15.49 -3.44 16.70
CA ASN A 317 -14.30 -4.21 17.05
C ASN A 317 -13.68 -3.62 18.33
N GLU A 318 -13.07 -4.46 19.17
CA GLU A 318 -12.46 -4.02 20.43
C GLU A 318 -11.25 -3.11 20.17
N VAL A 319 -10.47 -3.44 19.15
CA VAL A 319 -9.32 -2.66 18.69
C VAL A 319 -9.43 -2.42 17.17
N ASN A 320 -9.80 -1.20 16.78
CA ASN A 320 -9.89 -0.77 15.39
C ASN A 320 -8.50 -0.46 14.79
N VAL A 321 -7.71 -1.51 14.55
CA VAL A 321 -6.36 -1.41 13.98
C VAL A 321 -6.21 -2.31 12.75
N ILE A 322 -5.61 -1.75 11.69
CA ILE A 322 -4.94 -2.50 10.64
C ILE A 322 -3.44 -2.50 10.96
N GLU A 323 -2.90 -3.68 11.22
CA GLU A 323 -1.47 -3.88 11.45
C GLU A 323 -0.79 -4.16 10.11
N VAL A 324 0.18 -3.33 9.77
CA VAL A 324 0.91 -3.32 8.51
C VAL A 324 2.32 -3.83 8.78
N ILE A 325 2.60 -5.05 8.35
CA ILE A 325 3.91 -5.69 8.53
C ILE A 325 4.84 -5.19 7.45
N GLY A 326 6.01 -4.69 7.85
CA GLY A 326 7.08 -4.28 6.96
C GLY A 326 7.55 -5.44 6.10
N ASP A 327 7.43 -5.27 4.80
CA ASP A 327 7.93 -6.20 3.81
C ASP A 327 8.41 -5.46 2.56
N ARG A 328 8.69 -6.21 1.51
CA ARG A 328 9.21 -5.66 0.26
C ARG A 328 8.05 -5.36 -0.70
N ILE A 329 7.99 -4.12 -1.18
CA ILE A 329 7.11 -3.70 -2.28
C ILE A 329 7.87 -3.85 -3.60
N TYR A 330 7.63 -4.95 -4.31
CA TYR A 330 8.35 -5.33 -5.54
C TYR A 330 7.42 -5.64 -6.73
N ASP A 331 6.17 -5.20 -6.68
CA ASP A 331 5.21 -5.41 -7.77
C ASP A 331 5.67 -4.72 -9.06
N THR A 332 5.29 -5.28 -10.20
CA THR A 332 5.45 -4.67 -11.52
C THR A 332 4.71 -3.34 -11.66
N GLU A 333 3.59 -3.19 -10.93
CA GLU A 333 2.79 -1.97 -10.92
C GLU A 333 3.03 -1.13 -9.65
N GLU A 334 2.62 0.14 -9.70
CA GLU A 334 2.66 1.04 -8.54
C GLU A 334 1.69 0.55 -7.46
N THR A 335 2.19 0.36 -6.23
CA THR A 335 1.34 0.04 -5.07
C THR A 335 0.69 1.32 -4.55
N ILE A 336 -0.62 1.30 -4.35
CA ILE A 336 -1.39 2.47 -3.91
C ILE A 336 -1.97 2.22 -2.51
N TRP A 337 -1.65 3.09 -1.57
CA TRP A 337 -2.27 3.14 -0.24
C TRP A 337 -3.25 4.29 -0.17
N SER A 338 -4.44 4.03 0.37
CA SER A 338 -5.51 5.01 0.49
C SER A 338 -6.19 4.88 1.84
N ASN A 339 -6.77 5.97 2.34
CA ASN A 339 -7.55 5.92 3.56
C ASN A 339 -8.90 5.22 3.32
N LEU A 340 -9.32 4.39 4.27
CA LEU A 340 -10.59 3.67 4.23
C LEU A 340 -11.73 4.58 4.73
N TYR A 341 -12.45 5.21 3.78
CA TYR A 341 -13.44 6.27 4.01
C TYR A 341 -14.62 5.92 4.91
N ASN A 342 -14.98 4.63 5.05
CA ASN A 342 -16.16 4.19 5.80
C ASN A 342 -15.82 3.59 7.18
N SER A 343 -14.62 3.86 7.68
CA SER A 343 -14.27 3.49 9.05
C SER A 343 -14.92 4.43 10.06
N THR A 344 -15.35 3.90 11.22
CA THR A 344 -15.52 4.73 12.41
C THR A 344 -14.24 5.54 12.57
N GLY A 345 -14.32 6.84 12.87
CA GLY A 345 -13.18 7.78 12.78
C GLY A 345 -11.97 7.50 13.71
N ASP A 346 -11.87 6.28 14.25
CA ASP A 346 -10.84 5.76 15.14
C ASP A 346 -9.96 4.65 14.53
N LEU A 347 -10.16 4.26 13.26
CA LEU A 347 -9.30 3.26 12.60
C LEU A 347 -7.84 3.75 12.52
N LYS A 348 -6.90 2.93 13.00
CA LYS A 348 -5.46 3.21 12.97
C LYS A 348 -4.71 2.20 12.12
N TYR A 349 -3.72 2.69 11.39
CA TYR A 349 -2.76 1.86 10.67
C TYR A 349 -1.47 1.81 11.49
N ILE A 350 -1.12 0.65 12.05
CA ILE A 350 0.13 0.49 12.81
C ILE A 350 1.13 -0.19 11.90
N VAL A 351 2.26 0.47 11.63
CA VAL A 351 3.31 -0.03 10.75
C VAL A 351 4.44 -0.59 11.59
N GLU A 352 4.79 -1.86 11.40
CA GLU A 352 5.83 -2.56 12.16
C GLU A 352 6.95 -3.03 11.23
N GLY A 353 8.21 -2.79 11.57
CA GLY A 353 9.35 -3.26 10.80
C GLY A 353 9.64 -2.47 9.52
N LYS A 354 10.64 -2.93 8.76
CA LYS A 354 11.18 -2.23 7.58
C LYS A 354 10.34 -2.50 6.34
N ILE A 355 9.90 -1.44 5.68
CA ILE A 355 9.27 -1.47 4.36
C ILE A 355 10.33 -1.15 3.30
N GLU A 356 10.57 -2.07 2.37
CA GLU A 356 11.52 -1.87 1.27
C GLU A 356 10.78 -1.62 -0.05
N VAL A 357 10.80 -0.39 -0.54
CA VAL A 357 10.15 0.01 -1.79
C VAL A 357 11.12 -0.16 -2.96
N VAL A 358 10.82 -1.11 -3.83
CA VAL A 358 11.67 -1.50 -4.97
C VAL A 358 11.08 -1.14 -6.33
N SER A 359 9.76 -0.98 -6.42
CA SER A 359 9.07 -0.51 -7.62
C SER A 359 8.50 0.90 -7.44
N GLY A 360 7.34 1.04 -6.81
CA GLY A 360 6.71 2.33 -6.57
C GLY A 360 5.63 2.25 -5.50
N LEU A 361 5.64 3.22 -4.58
CA LEU A 361 4.61 3.37 -3.57
C LEU A 361 3.97 4.75 -3.71
N ARG A 362 2.66 4.78 -3.92
CA ARG A 362 1.83 5.99 -3.88
C ARG A 362 0.95 5.98 -2.63
N ILE A 363 0.99 7.05 -1.87
CA ILE A 363 0.14 7.24 -0.69
C ILE A 363 -0.79 8.43 -0.97
N LEU A 364 -2.08 8.17 -0.87
CA LEU A 364 -3.13 9.17 -1.06
C LEU A 364 -3.42 9.94 0.24
N GLU A 365 -4.03 11.11 0.08
CA GLU A 365 -4.31 12.05 1.17
C GLU A 365 -5.10 11.45 2.35
N GLY A 366 -4.89 12.03 3.54
CA GLY A 366 -5.64 11.69 4.76
C GLY A 366 -5.21 10.42 5.49
N LEU A 367 -4.23 9.67 4.99
CA LEU A 367 -3.71 8.49 5.69
C LEU A 367 -2.84 8.90 6.89
N GLU A 368 -3.16 8.37 8.08
CA GLU A 368 -2.36 8.53 9.30
C GLU A 368 -1.77 7.17 9.74
N LEU A 369 -0.46 7.04 9.55
CA LEU A 369 0.33 5.84 9.84
C LEU A 369 1.04 6.00 11.19
N TYR A 370 0.82 5.04 12.09
CA TYR A 370 1.48 4.94 13.40
C TYR A 370 2.67 3.99 13.30
N MET A 371 3.86 4.55 13.21
CA MET A 371 5.11 3.83 13.03
C MET A 371 5.59 3.26 14.36
N ASP A 372 5.76 1.94 14.43
CA ASP A 372 6.39 1.29 15.58
C ASP A 372 7.91 1.52 15.63
N ARG A 373 8.55 1.13 16.74
CA ARG A 373 9.93 1.52 17.08
C ARG A 373 10.98 1.14 16.03
N ASP A 374 10.88 -0.07 15.49
CA ASP A 374 11.83 -0.61 14.52
C ASP A 374 11.45 -0.29 13.06
N SER A 375 10.38 0.50 12.86
CA SER A 375 9.83 0.75 11.55
C SER A 375 10.64 1.77 10.76
N GLU A 376 10.80 1.48 9.46
CA GLU A 376 11.56 2.27 8.49
C GLU A 376 10.87 2.19 7.13
N ILE A 377 10.85 3.30 6.39
CA ILE A 377 10.48 3.28 4.97
C ILE A 377 11.74 3.50 4.14
N ASN A 378 12.18 2.44 3.46
CA ASN A 378 13.38 2.43 2.64
C ASN A 378 13.01 2.44 1.16
N ILE A 379 13.26 3.56 0.48
CA ILE A 379 13.13 3.65 -0.97
C ILE A 379 14.46 3.24 -1.59
N THR A 380 14.51 2.04 -2.14
CA THR A 380 15.73 1.49 -2.77
C THR A 380 16.09 2.26 -4.04
N SER A 381 17.28 2.04 -4.59
CA SER A 381 17.75 2.70 -5.82
C SER A 381 16.90 2.46 -7.08
N ARG A 382 15.98 1.49 -7.05
CA ARG A 382 15.06 1.19 -8.16
C ARG A 382 13.63 1.68 -7.90
N GLY A 383 13.29 1.99 -6.65
CA GLY A 383 11.94 2.35 -6.25
C GLY A 383 11.68 3.85 -6.31
N TYR A 384 10.45 4.25 -6.01
CA TYR A 384 10.10 5.65 -5.74
C TYR A 384 8.94 5.76 -4.74
N LEU A 385 8.83 6.91 -4.08
CA LEU A 385 7.72 7.25 -3.18
C LEU A 385 7.00 8.52 -3.65
N VAL A 386 5.68 8.44 -3.78
CA VAL A 386 4.82 9.60 -4.05
C VAL A 386 3.78 9.70 -2.93
N ALA A 387 3.95 10.63 -1.99
CA ALA A 387 2.97 10.90 -0.94
C ALA A 387 2.35 12.29 -1.16
N LEU A 388 1.08 12.31 -1.56
CA LEU A 388 0.37 13.53 -1.94
C LEU A 388 -0.83 13.75 -1.01
N GLY A 389 -0.62 14.55 0.04
CA GLY A 389 -1.67 15.02 0.93
C GLY A 389 -2.34 16.29 0.43
N SER A 390 -3.24 16.82 1.25
CA SER A 390 -3.77 18.18 1.09
C SER A 390 -3.76 18.94 2.42
N ASN A 391 -3.97 20.26 2.37
CA ASN A 391 -4.10 21.08 3.57
C ASN A 391 -5.22 20.61 4.51
N GLN A 392 -6.29 20.02 3.95
CA GLN A 392 -7.41 19.50 4.73
C GLN A 392 -7.12 18.08 5.25
N TYR A 393 -6.47 17.26 4.43
CA TYR A 393 -6.19 15.85 4.72
C TYR A 393 -4.70 15.55 4.50
N PRO A 394 -3.81 16.03 5.38
CA PRO A 394 -2.40 15.75 5.25
C PRO A 394 -2.14 14.25 5.46
N ILE A 395 -1.10 13.73 4.82
CA ILE A 395 -0.58 12.39 5.13
C ILE A 395 0.30 12.52 6.37
N LYS A 396 0.17 11.61 7.33
CA LYS A 396 0.95 11.66 8.57
C LYS A 396 1.69 10.36 8.81
N PHE A 397 2.98 10.47 9.06
CA PHE A 397 3.82 9.41 9.63
C PHE A 397 4.14 9.81 11.07
N ARG A 398 3.63 9.07 12.04
CA ARG A 398 3.75 9.41 13.46
C ARG A 398 4.33 8.25 14.25
N GLY A 399 5.32 8.50 15.10
CA GLY A 399 5.73 7.50 16.09
C GLY A 399 4.54 7.04 16.95
N LYS A 400 4.40 5.74 17.18
CA LYS A 400 3.33 5.15 17.99
C LYS A 400 3.27 5.75 19.41
N GLU A 401 4.43 6.16 19.92
CA GLU A 401 4.55 6.96 21.14
C GLU A 401 5.32 8.25 20.87
N SER A 402 5.08 9.24 21.73
CA SER A 402 5.90 10.46 21.75
C SER A 402 7.07 10.25 22.70
N LEU A 403 8.30 10.34 22.16
CA LEU A 403 9.53 10.13 22.91
C LEU A 403 10.53 11.24 22.58
N ASP A 404 11.25 11.69 23.60
CA ASP A 404 12.46 12.51 23.42
C ASP A 404 13.51 11.68 22.66
N GLY A 405 13.98 12.17 21.51
CA GLY A 405 15.00 11.47 20.72
C GLY A 405 14.50 10.59 19.59
N GLY A 406 13.26 10.76 19.16
CA GLY A 406 12.67 9.98 18.06
C GLY A 406 12.20 8.60 18.52
N TYR A 407 11.09 8.13 17.95
CA TYR A 407 10.48 6.84 18.28
C TYR A 407 10.75 5.78 17.20
N TRP A 408 10.62 6.13 15.92
CA TRP A 408 10.84 5.25 14.78
C TRP A 408 12.00 5.73 13.90
N LYS A 409 12.51 4.88 12.99
CA LYS A 409 13.79 5.15 12.30
C LYS A 409 13.71 6.34 11.34
N GLY A 410 12.70 6.39 10.48
CA GLY A 410 12.51 7.45 9.50
C GLY A 410 12.33 6.95 8.06
N ILE A 411 12.49 7.87 7.10
CA ILE A 411 12.36 7.61 5.67
C ILE A 411 13.71 7.81 4.99
N SER A 412 14.24 6.76 4.34
CA SER A 412 15.46 6.85 3.54
C SER A 412 15.15 6.76 2.05
N ILE A 413 15.68 7.70 1.27
CA ILE A 413 15.54 7.73 -0.19
C ILE A 413 16.90 7.48 -0.82
N MET A 414 17.04 6.34 -1.50
CA MET A 414 18.24 5.91 -2.22
C MET A 414 18.06 5.97 -3.74
N SER A 415 16.92 6.49 -4.22
CA SER A 415 16.54 6.50 -5.63
C SER A 415 16.72 7.88 -6.26
N ASN A 416 17.28 7.90 -7.48
CA ASN A 416 17.36 9.09 -8.31
C ASN A 416 16.09 9.36 -9.13
N ASP A 417 15.01 8.58 -8.93
CA ASP A 417 13.76 8.76 -9.66
C ASP A 417 13.15 10.14 -9.34
N MET A 418 12.78 10.87 -10.38
CA MET A 418 12.16 12.20 -10.28
C MET A 418 10.73 12.17 -9.75
N LYS A 419 10.11 10.99 -9.64
CA LYS A 419 8.80 10.81 -9.01
C LYS A 419 8.85 10.98 -7.51
N ASN A 420 9.99 10.81 -6.85
CA ASN A 420 10.12 10.98 -5.40
C ASN A 420 9.58 12.34 -4.94
N GLU A 421 8.47 12.31 -4.22
CA GLU A 421 7.67 13.50 -3.89
C GLU A 421 6.93 13.33 -2.57
N LEU A 422 7.08 14.32 -1.70
CA LEU A 422 6.32 14.46 -0.46
C LEU A 422 5.66 15.84 -0.46
N ASP A 423 4.33 15.88 -0.55
CA ASP A 423 3.54 17.10 -0.46
C ASP A 423 2.46 16.99 0.61
N ASN A 424 2.31 18.03 1.44
CA ASN A 424 1.36 18.06 2.55
C ASN A 424 1.52 16.84 3.47
N VAL A 425 2.77 16.49 3.78
CA VAL A 425 3.15 15.38 4.66
C VAL A 425 3.57 15.91 6.02
N GLU A 426 3.15 15.24 7.09
CA GLU A 426 3.69 15.48 8.43
C GLU A 426 4.45 14.25 8.93
N ILE A 427 5.71 14.47 9.33
CA ILE A 427 6.58 13.44 9.90
C ILE A 427 6.84 13.82 11.36
N HIS A 428 6.42 12.94 12.27
CA HIS A 428 6.52 13.13 13.71
C HIS A 428 7.34 12.02 14.35
N ASN A 429 8.25 12.40 15.25
CA ASN A 429 9.00 11.49 16.12
C ASN A 429 9.80 10.42 15.35
N ALA A 430 10.39 10.77 14.21
CA ALA A 430 11.32 9.91 13.46
C ALA A 430 12.76 10.05 13.97
N GLY A 431 13.74 9.41 13.33
CA GLY A 431 15.16 9.58 13.62
C GLY A 431 15.63 8.93 14.93
N SER A 432 15.02 7.82 15.36
CA SER A 432 15.47 7.07 16.54
C SER A 432 16.86 6.44 16.36
N GLU A 433 17.21 6.06 15.13
CA GLU A 433 18.46 5.42 14.73
C GLU A 433 19.00 5.98 13.41
N ILE A 434 20.21 5.58 13.04
CA ILE A 434 20.79 5.90 11.73
C ILE A 434 20.15 4.95 10.70
N LEU A 435 19.57 5.52 9.65
CA LEU A 435 18.99 4.76 8.55
C LEU A 435 20.08 4.05 7.75
N ASP A 436 19.77 2.85 7.24
CA ASP A 436 20.72 2.05 6.45
C ASP A 436 21.31 2.87 5.30
N GLY A 437 22.65 2.90 5.20
CA GLY A 437 23.36 3.61 4.13
C GLY A 437 23.55 5.12 4.35
N LEU A 438 23.18 5.66 5.51
CA LEU A 438 23.39 7.08 5.86
C LEU A 438 24.30 7.24 7.10
N GLN A 439 24.67 8.49 7.40
CA GLN A 439 25.67 8.81 8.45
C GLN A 439 25.08 9.41 9.73
N TYR A 440 23.85 9.92 9.69
CA TYR A 440 23.22 10.63 10.80
C TYR A 440 21.81 10.11 11.07
N LYS A 441 21.39 10.19 12.33
CA LYS A 441 19.97 10.04 12.69
C LYS A 441 19.20 11.16 12.01
N THR A 442 18.15 10.84 11.28
CA THR A 442 17.38 11.84 10.51
C THR A 442 15.94 11.37 10.29
N ALA A 443 15.00 12.30 10.19
CA ALA A 443 13.63 11.96 9.85
C ALA A 443 13.48 11.59 8.37
N ILE A 444 14.13 12.38 7.49
CA ILE A 444 14.27 12.08 6.06
C ILE A 444 15.75 12.09 5.69
N GLY A 445 16.22 11.06 4.99
CA GLY A 445 17.60 10.98 4.54
C GLY A 445 17.71 10.66 3.06
N LEU A 446 18.57 11.37 2.34
CA LEU A 446 18.83 11.14 0.91
C LEU A 446 20.24 10.60 0.71
N GLY A 447 20.35 9.42 0.12
CA GLY A 447 21.62 8.74 -0.12
C GLY A 447 22.39 9.28 -1.32
N GLY A 448 23.67 9.57 -1.12
CA GLY A 448 24.52 10.20 -2.12
C GLY A 448 25.03 9.26 -3.19
N ALA A 449 25.28 7.99 -2.83
CA ALA A 449 25.89 6.99 -3.71
C ALA A 449 25.07 6.68 -4.98
N ASN A 450 23.75 6.88 -4.92
CA ASN A 450 22.82 6.64 -6.02
C ASN A 450 22.16 7.93 -6.53
N GLU A 451 22.74 9.10 -6.21
CA GLU A 451 22.22 10.41 -6.64
C GLU A 451 20.75 10.63 -6.27
N ALA A 452 20.38 10.30 -5.03
CA ALA A 452 18.98 10.31 -4.62
C ALA A 452 18.33 11.68 -4.81
N LYS A 453 17.06 11.69 -5.25
CA LYS A 453 16.32 12.92 -5.57
C LYS A 453 15.02 13.00 -4.77
N LEU A 454 14.66 14.21 -4.33
CA LEU A 454 13.39 14.47 -3.64
C LEU A 454 12.81 15.85 -3.99
N LYS A 455 11.50 15.89 -4.24
CA LYS A 455 10.67 17.10 -4.13
C LYS A 455 9.94 17.08 -2.78
N LEU A 456 10.02 18.16 -2.02
CA LEU A 456 9.40 18.27 -0.71
C LEU A 456 8.72 19.62 -0.53
N PHE A 457 7.41 19.66 -0.34
CA PHE A 457 6.68 20.92 -0.18
C PHE A 457 5.53 20.82 0.82
N SER A 458 5.12 21.98 1.36
CA SER A 458 3.95 22.12 2.26
C SER A 458 3.93 21.18 3.48
N SER A 459 5.10 20.77 3.96
CA SER A 459 5.23 19.63 4.89
C SER A 459 5.77 20.05 6.27
N LYS A 460 5.64 19.15 7.25
CA LYS A 460 6.12 19.37 8.63
C LYS A 460 7.03 18.23 9.06
N ILE A 461 8.13 18.58 9.74
CA ILE A 461 9.05 17.60 10.34
C ILE A 461 9.26 18.00 11.80
N VAL A 462 8.76 17.16 12.71
CA VAL A 462 8.60 17.49 14.13
C VAL A 462 9.22 16.40 15.01
N GLY A 463 10.03 16.81 15.99
CA GLY A 463 10.50 15.92 17.05
C GLY A 463 11.43 14.79 16.56
N SER A 464 12.20 15.02 15.49
CA SER A 464 13.22 14.07 15.04
C SER A 464 14.28 13.86 16.12
N GLY A 465 14.71 12.61 16.32
CA GLY A 465 15.82 12.24 17.19
C GLY A 465 17.20 12.69 16.72
N GLY A 466 17.29 13.20 15.49
CA GLY A 466 18.47 13.85 14.95
C GLY A 466 18.07 14.97 14.00
N ASN A 467 18.57 14.92 12.78
CA ASN A 467 18.31 15.95 11.78
C ASN A 467 16.84 15.89 11.33
N GLY A 468 16.29 17.03 10.89
CA GLY A 468 15.02 17.01 10.16
C GLY A 468 15.22 16.34 8.79
N ILE A 469 16.13 16.88 7.99
CA ILE A 469 16.54 16.31 6.70
C ILE A 469 18.06 16.19 6.64
N TYR A 470 18.55 15.08 6.10
CA TYR A 470 19.96 14.90 5.74
C TYR A 470 20.10 14.65 4.24
N VAL A 471 20.93 15.45 3.57
CA VAL A 471 21.25 15.34 2.14
C VAL A 471 22.73 15.03 1.98
N GLU A 472 23.06 13.79 1.65
CA GLU A 472 24.44 13.37 1.41
C GLU A 472 25.06 14.07 0.19
N ASN A 473 26.39 14.05 0.13
CA ASN A 473 27.09 14.49 -1.07
C ASN A 473 26.73 13.58 -2.26
N GLY A 474 26.27 14.17 -3.35
CA GLY A 474 25.76 13.46 -4.54
C GLY A 474 24.23 13.38 -4.61
N ALA A 475 23.53 13.50 -3.47
CA ALA A 475 22.07 13.59 -3.45
C ALA A 475 21.59 15.02 -3.76
N GLU A 476 20.32 15.13 -4.17
CA GLU A 476 19.70 16.39 -4.60
C GLU A 476 18.30 16.59 -4.02
N ILE A 477 18.09 17.70 -3.33
CA ILE A 477 16.74 18.24 -3.13
C ILE A 477 16.38 19.01 -4.40
N VAL A 478 15.51 18.41 -5.23
CA VAL A 478 15.10 18.97 -6.51
C VAL A 478 14.30 20.25 -6.29
N HIS A 479 13.38 20.21 -5.33
CA HIS A 479 12.54 21.33 -4.94
C HIS A 479 12.23 21.28 -3.44
N ILE A 480 12.28 22.43 -2.77
CA ILE A 480 11.88 22.58 -1.37
C ILE A 480 11.24 23.94 -1.14
N ASP A 481 10.06 23.95 -0.52
CA ASP A 481 9.40 25.18 -0.05
C ASP A 481 8.35 24.86 1.02
N GLN A 482 7.97 25.86 1.82
CA GLN A 482 6.89 25.77 2.82
C GLN A 482 7.04 24.63 3.85
N ILE A 483 8.28 24.36 4.29
CA ILE A 483 8.55 23.31 5.29
C ILE A 483 8.66 23.89 6.68
N LYS A 484 7.99 23.25 7.64
CA LYS A 484 8.07 23.61 9.05
C LYS A 484 8.88 22.58 9.83
N PHE A 485 10.01 23.02 10.37
CA PHE A 485 10.88 22.22 11.24
C PHE A 485 10.70 22.62 12.68
N ARG A 486 10.25 21.68 13.53
CA ARG A 486 10.00 21.94 14.93
C ARG A 486 10.64 20.91 15.84
N GLU A 487 11.36 21.38 16.86
CA GLU A 487 11.78 20.54 17.99
C GLU A 487 12.60 19.30 17.59
N ASN A 488 13.30 19.36 16.44
CA ASN A 488 14.23 18.30 16.05
C ASN A 488 15.51 18.43 16.90
N LEU A 489 16.03 17.31 17.42
CA LEU A 489 17.22 17.36 18.29
C LEU A 489 18.48 17.83 17.55
N GLY A 490 18.59 17.57 16.25
CA GLY A 490 19.66 18.05 15.37
C GLY A 490 19.29 19.31 14.58
N PRO A 491 20.11 19.71 13.60
CA PRO A 491 19.76 20.74 12.64
C PRO A 491 18.47 20.42 11.87
N ALA A 492 17.72 21.46 11.51
CA ALA A 492 16.55 21.29 10.65
C ALA A 492 16.92 20.65 9.31
N ILE A 493 18.00 21.11 8.69
CA ILE A 493 18.55 20.49 7.48
C ILE A 493 20.07 20.41 7.57
N THR A 494 20.65 19.27 7.23
CA THR A 494 22.09 19.08 7.05
C THR A 494 22.36 18.73 5.58
N MET A 495 23.19 19.51 4.89
CA MET A 495 23.42 19.34 3.45
C MET A 495 24.82 19.75 2.99
N ALA A 496 25.24 19.29 1.81
CA ALA A 496 26.47 19.73 1.15
C ALA A 496 26.33 21.14 0.55
N ALA A 497 27.45 21.85 0.38
CA ALA A 497 27.51 23.22 -0.14
C ALA A 497 26.79 23.42 -1.49
N ASN A 498 26.88 22.44 -2.39
CA ASN A 498 26.21 22.46 -3.71
C ASN A 498 24.68 22.50 -3.61
N GLN A 499 24.10 22.06 -2.49
CA GLN A 499 22.65 21.99 -2.31
C GLN A 499 22.05 23.27 -1.72
N VAL A 500 22.86 24.14 -1.11
CA VAL A 500 22.37 25.37 -0.45
C VAL A 500 21.62 26.28 -1.42
N LYS A 501 22.02 26.29 -2.71
CA LYS A 501 21.36 27.07 -3.77
C LYS A 501 19.89 26.74 -3.96
N LYS A 502 19.48 25.52 -3.62
CA LYS A 502 18.09 25.06 -3.72
C LYS A 502 17.14 25.82 -2.79
N LEU A 503 17.69 26.44 -1.74
CA LEU A 503 16.92 27.24 -0.78
C LEU A 503 16.59 28.64 -1.29
N THR A 504 17.17 29.09 -2.41
CA THR A 504 16.97 30.47 -2.92
C THR A 504 15.49 30.81 -3.14
N ASN A 505 14.67 29.83 -3.50
CA ASN A 505 13.24 29.99 -3.75
C ASN A 505 12.36 29.43 -2.62
N ALA A 506 12.96 28.96 -1.52
CA ALA A 506 12.26 28.34 -0.39
C ALA A 506 11.84 29.41 0.64
N THR A 507 10.85 30.23 0.30
CA THR A 507 10.48 31.40 1.12
C THR A 507 9.59 31.07 2.31
N GLY A 508 8.88 29.94 2.28
CA GLY A 508 7.92 29.54 3.32
C GLY A 508 8.50 28.71 4.47
N MET A 509 9.82 28.70 4.63
CA MET A 509 10.51 27.82 5.58
C MET A 509 10.41 28.34 7.02
N GLU A 510 10.13 27.47 7.98
CA GLU A 510 10.04 27.79 9.42
C GLU A 510 10.98 26.89 10.23
N PHE A 511 11.75 27.50 11.15
CA PHE A 511 12.75 26.81 11.97
C PHE A 511 12.57 27.17 13.46
N ILE A 512 11.90 26.31 14.22
CA ILE A 512 11.58 26.58 15.64
C ILE A 512 12.07 25.44 16.54
N GLY A 513 12.82 25.77 17.60
CA GLY A 513 13.21 24.81 18.63
C GLY A 513 14.09 23.64 18.18
N ASN A 514 14.69 23.70 17.00
CA ASN A 514 15.61 22.66 16.52
C ASN A 514 16.98 22.82 17.20
N GLY A 515 17.76 21.72 17.30
CA GLY A 515 19.14 21.76 17.80
C GLY A 515 20.01 22.79 17.08
N HIS A 516 19.72 23.01 15.79
CA HIS A 516 20.08 24.25 15.10
C HIS A 516 18.92 24.73 14.23
N ASN A 517 18.40 25.92 14.53
CA ASN A 517 17.38 26.58 13.71
C ASN A 517 18.04 27.11 12.42
N GLY A 518 18.00 26.28 11.38
CA GLY A 518 18.52 26.61 10.06
C GLY A 518 19.23 25.42 9.43
N VAL A 519 20.28 25.72 8.67
CA VAL A 519 20.93 24.75 7.79
C VAL A 519 22.35 24.49 8.25
N GLU A 520 22.69 23.24 8.51
CA GLU A 520 24.07 22.81 8.66
C GLU A 520 24.69 22.51 7.29
N ILE A 521 25.87 23.08 7.04
CA ILE A 521 26.71 22.81 5.89
C ILE A 521 27.93 22.03 6.40
N PHE A 522 27.95 20.73 6.13
CA PHE A 522 29.10 19.88 6.46
C PHE A 522 30.24 20.07 5.46
N GLY A 523 31.42 19.55 5.81
CA GLY A 523 32.65 19.71 5.02
C GLY A 523 32.47 19.24 3.57
N SER A 524 32.48 20.19 2.65
CA SER A 524 32.18 19.95 1.23
C SER A 524 32.68 21.11 0.36
N ALA A 525 32.72 20.88 -0.94
CA ALA A 525 33.07 21.90 -1.92
C ALA A 525 31.82 22.41 -2.65
N LEU A 526 31.73 23.72 -2.85
CA LEU A 526 30.88 24.32 -3.86
C LEU A 526 31.64 24.26 -5.20
N PHE A 527 31.15 23.44 -6.12
CA PHE A 527 31.73 23.27 -7.45
C PHE A 527 30.62 23.12 -8.49
N ASP A 528 30.36 24.21 -9.19
CA ASP A 528 29.43 24.28 -10.33
C ASP A 528 30.11 25.07 -11.46
N PRO A 529 30.89 24.40 -12.31
CA PRO A 529 31.68 25.09 -13.32
C PRO A 529 30.73 25.82 -14.29
N ASN A 530 31.01 27.10 -14.54
CA ASN A 530 30.26 28.01 -15.40
C ASN A 530 28.97 28.63 -14.82
N VAL A 531 28.61 28.34 -13.56
CA VAL A 531 27.40 28.90 -12.94
C VAL A 531 27.74 29.63 -11.64
N GLU A 532 27.35 30.91 -11.55
CA GLU A 532 27.33 31.64 -10.27
C GLU A 532 26.19 31.10 -9.41
N THR A 533 26.51 30.63 -8.22
CA THR A 533 25.56 30.11 -7.25
C THR A 533 25.15 31.21 -6.28
N THR A 534 23.85 31.35 -6.02
CA THR A 534 23.33 32.28 -5.02
C THR A 534 22.91 31.53 -3.75
N TRP A 535 23.36 32.00 -2.58
CA TRP A 535 22.92 31.52 -1.28
C TRP A 535 22.05 32.58 -0.60
N PRO A 536 20.82 32.24 -0.19
CA PRO A 536 19.89 33.20 0.39
C PRO A 536 20.24 33.55 1.85
N ALA A 537 19.58 34.57 2.39
CA ALA A 537 19.45 34.70 3.83
C ALA A 537 18.33 33.76 4.31
N LEU A 538 18.51 33.15 5.49
CA LEU A 538 17.45 32.36 6.11
C LEU A 538 16.54 33.29 6.93
N HIS A 539 15.24 33.02 6.91
CA HIS A 539 14.24 33.81 7.63
C HIS A 539 14.06 33.33 9.09
N PHE A 540 13.28 34.07 9.89
CA PHE A 540 12.92 33.69 11.27
C PHE A 540 14.12 33.47 12.21
N ASN A 541 15.14 34.32 12.12
CA ASN A 541 16.39 34.23 12.90
C ASN A 541 17.18 32.92 12.68
N ALA A 542 16.89 32.19 11.60
CA ALA A 542 17.66 31.01 11.23
C ALA A 542 19.05 31.40 10.70
N SER A 543 19.99 30.47 10.78
CA SER A 543 21.38 30.70 10.35
C SER A 543 21.98 29.46 9.69
N TYR A 544 23.08 29.65 8.97
CA TYR A 544 23.91 28.56 8.50
C TYR A 544 24.88 28.14 9.60
N LEU A 545 24.97 26.85 9.91
CA LEU A 545 26.02 26.27 10.75
C LEU A 545 27.05 25.59 9.84
N VAL A 546 28.27 26.11 9.77
CA VAL A 546 29.35 25.54 8.98
C VAL A 546 30.13 24.58 9.89
N SER A 547 29.86 23.28 9.79
CA SER A 547 30.42 22.24 10.67
C SER A 547 31.66 21.54 10.09
N GLY A 548 31.97 21.77 8.81
CA GLY A 548 33.22 21.35 8.18
C GLY A 548 33.89 22.48 7.39
N ASN A 549 35.12 22.26 6.93
CA ASN A 549 35.78 23.24 6.06
C ASN A 549 35.00 23.40 4.75
N LEU A 550 34.74 24.65 4.39
CA LEU A 550 33.96 24.99 3.21
C LEU A 550 34.90 25.47 2.10
N ALA A 551 34.90 24.78 0.97
CA ALA A 551 35.72 25.12 -0.19
C ALA A 551 34.85 25.70 -1.31
N ILE A 552 35.06 26.96 -1.67
CA ILE A 552 34.38 27.65 -2.76
C ILE A 552 35.26 27.58 -4.01
N GLN A 553 34.89 26.72 -4.96
CA GLN A 553 35.63 26.47 -6.21
C GLN A 553 34.87 26.94 -7.46
N SER A 554 33.73 27.60 -7.28
CA SER A 554 32.98 28.32 -8.31
C SER A 554 32.45 29.64 -7.76
N GLY A 555 31.74 30.42 -8.59
CA GLY A 555 31.21 31.71 -8.17
C GLY A 555 30.14 31.56 -7.09
N LEU A 556 30.32 32.22 -5.95
CA LEU A 556 29.35 32.28 -4.86
C LEU A 556 28.90 33.72 -4.61
N LYS A 557 27.60 33.96 -4.69
CA LYS A 557 26.92 35.18 -4.27
C LYS A 557 26.09 34.91 -3.02
N ILE A 558 26.30 35.69 -1.96
CA ILE A 558 25.53 35.60 -0.72
C ILE A 558 24.57 36.79 -0.64
N LEU A 559 23.30 36.55 -0.39
CA LEU A 559 22.28 37.59 -0.29
C LEU A 559 22.31 38.33 1.07
N PRO A 560 21.90 39.62 1.12
CA PRO A 560 21.87 40.42 2.35
C PRO A 560 21.12 39.76 3.51
N GLY A 561 21.67 39.87 4.72
CA GLY A 561 21.06 39.33 5.94
C GLY A 561 21.45 37.89 6.28
N ALA A 562 22.22 37.21 5.44
CA ALA A 562 22.67 35.84 5.71
C ALA A 562 23.65 35.80 6.91
N VAL A 563 23.47 34.82 7.80
CA VAL A 563 24.32 34.62 8.98
C VAL A 563 24.94 33.23 8.94
N PHE A 564 26.27 33.17 8.99
CA PHE A 564 27.08 31.95 9.01
C PHE A 564 27.78 31.82 10.36
N LYS A 565 27.51 30.73 11.06
CA LYS A 565 28.15 30.34 12.32
C LYS A 565 29.12 29.21 12.05
N PHE A 566 30.41 29.42 12.26
CA PHE A 566 31.44 28.42 12.05
C PHE A 566 31.67 27.62 13.32
N ALA A 567 31.64 26.30 13.21
CA ALA A 567 32.13 25.42 14.27
C ALA A 567 33.62 25.66 14.52
N GLU A 568 34.12 25.12 15.62
CA GLU A 568 35.50 25.32 16.04
C GLU A 568 36.48 24.86 14.96
N ASP A 569 37.55 25.64 14.75
CA ASP A 569 38.62 25.36 13.77
C ASP A 569 38.16 25.28 12.30
N LYS A 570 36.92 25.63 11.98
CA LYS A 570 36.45 25.59 10.58
C LYS A 570 36.87 26.84 9.81
N MET A 571 37.01 26.65 8.51
CA MET A 571 37.51 27.67 7.58
C MET A 571 36.56 27.83 6.40
N PHE A 572 36.46 29.07 5.92
CA PHE A 572 35.84 29.39 4.65
C PHE A 572 36.96 29.70 3.63
N GLY A 573 37.18 28.81 2.66
CA GLY A 573 38.20 29.00 1.63
C GLY A 573 37.59 29.34 0.28
N VAL A 574 38.03 30.45 -0.34
CA VAL A 574 37.76 30.79 -1.73
C VAL A 574 38.95 30.34 -2.56
N PHE A 575 38.81 29.23 -3.27
CA PHE A 575 39.88 28.56 -4.00
C PHE A 575 40.00 29.07 -5.45
N PRO A 576 41.04 28.68 -6.21
CA PRO A 576 41.19 29.06 -7.60
C PRO A 576 39.94 28.73 -8.42
N TYR A 577 39.63 29.58 -9.41
CA TYR A 577 38.40 29.56 -10.22
C TYR A 577 37.09 29.92 -9.48
N GLY A 578 37.11 29.92 -8.14
CA GLY A 578 36.02 30.43 -7.31
C GLY A 578 36.10 31.94 -7.08
N TYR A 579 35.00 32.53 -6.62
CA TYR A 579 34.97 33.90 -6.09
C TYR A 579 33.83 34.08 -5.11
N LEU A 580 33.95 35.08 -4.23
CA LEU A 580 32.92 35.44 -3.27
C LEU A 580 32.36 36.84 -3.54
N ILE A 581 31.06 36.95 -3.73
CA ILE A 581 30.30 38.20 -3.68
C ILE A 581 29.42 38.17 -2.44
N ALA A 582 29.90 38.73 -1.33
CA ALA A 582 29.13 38.97 -0.11
C ALA A 582 28.76 40.45 -0.03
N GLN A 583 27.57 40.80 -0.55
CA GLN A 583 27.09 42.18 -0.59
C GLN A 583 25.83 42.32 0.25
N GLY A 584 26.00 42.77 1.50
CA GLY A 584 24.91 43.11 2.41
C GLY A 584 24.38 44.54 2.19
N THR A 585 23.58 45.01 3.14
CA THR A 585 23.17 46.42 3.24
C THR A 585 23.38 46.92 4.67
N ALA A 586 23.27 48.24 4.89
CA ALA A 586 23.38 48.84 6.22
C ALA A 586 22.42 48.20 7.25
N ASN A 587 21.23 47.78 6.82
CA ASN A 587 20.22 47.16 7.67
C ASN A 587 20.30 45.63 7.69
N ASN A 588 20.75 45.02 6.60
CA ASN A 588 20.83 43.56 6.43
C ASN A 588 22.26 43.17 6.07
N LYS A 589 23.15 43.24 7.06
CA LYS A 589 24.56 42.83 6.88
C LYS A 589 24.67 41.32 6.71
N ILE A 590 25.72 40.88 6.03
CA ILE A 590 26.08 39.45 5.99
C ILE A 590 27.07 39.19 7.13
N VAL A 591 26.82 38.19 7.97
CA VAL A 591 27.60 37.94 9.18
C VAL A 591 28.31 36.59 9.08
N PHE A 592 29.63 36.57 9.22
CA PHE A 592 30.46 35.40 9.42
C PHE A 592 31.00 35.42 10.85
N THR A 593 30.60 34.47 11.68
CA THR A 593 30.92 34.46 13.13
C THR A 593 31.27 33.07 13.62
N GLY A 594 32.00 32.96 14.72
CA GLY A 594 32.11 31.70 15.46
C GLY A 594 30.74 31.25 15.99
N ALA A 595 30.53 29.94 16.12
CA ALA A 595 29.37 29.37 16.78
C ALA A 595 29.32 29.69 18.29
N THR A 596 30.48 30.05 18.86
CA THR A 596 30.60 30.69 20.16
C THR A 596 31.32 32.04 20.03
N THR A 597 31.18 32.89 21.04
CA THR A 597 31.79 34.24 21.08
C THR A 597 33.21 34.23 21.65
N THR A 598 33.96 33.15 21.43
CA THR A 598 35.34 33.02 21.89
C THR A 598 36.28 33.65 20.84
N LYS A 599 37.23 34.51 21.25
CA LYS A 599 38.18 35.08 20.30
C LYS A 599 38.97 33.98 19.59
N GLY A 600 39.04 34.03 18.26
CA GLY A 600 39.69 32.98 17.47
C GLY A 600 39.04 31.63 17.67
N PHE A 601 37.70 31.55 17.66
CA PHE A 601 36.99 30.28 17.75
C PHE A 601 37.13 29.45 16.46
N TRP A 602 37.17 30.12 15.31
CA TRP A 602 37.27 29.50 14.00
C TRP A 602 38.45 30.09 13.20
N ASN A 603 38.86 29.42 12.13
CA ASN A 603 40.10 29.76 11.43
C ASN A 603 40.01 31.05 10.62
N GLY A 604 38.81 31.42 10.14
CA GLY A 604 38.59 32.63 9.36
C GLY A 604 38.36 32.36 7.87
N ILE A 605 38.45 33.41 7.07
CA ILE A 605 38.22 33.41 5.63
C ILE A 605 39.55 33.47 4.88
N ARG A 606 39.83 32.47 4.06
CA ARG A 606 40.99 32.45 3.16
C ARG A 606 40.55 32.80 1.75
N ILE A 607 41.17 33.80 1.13
CA ILE A 607 41.03 34.09 -0.29
C ILE A 607 42.28 33.60 -1.03
N GLN A 608 42.06 32.66 -1.94
CA GLN A 608 43.04 32.01 -2.81
C GLN A 608 42.53 32.12 -4.27
N SER A 609 42.09 33.30 -4.66
CA SER A 609 41.52 33.61 -5.97
C SER A 609 41.86 35.03 -6.40
N ASP A 610 42.25 35.19 -7.66
CA ASP A 610 42.56 36.45 -8.34
C ASP A 610 41.33 37.07 -9.05
N SER A 611 40.14 36.51 -8.84
CA SER A 611 38.93 37.02 -9.45
C SER A 611 38.59 38.44 -8.97
N ALA A 612 38.53 39.40 -9.88
CA ALA A 612 38.11 40.78 -9.59
C ALA A 612 36.69 40.90 -9.01
N LYS A 613 35.92 39.81 -8.97
CA LYS A 613 34.60 39.74 -8.32
C LYS A 613 34.65 39.52 -6.81
N ASN A 614 35.81 39.20 -6.22
CA ASN A 614 35.94 39.02 -4.77
C ASN A 614 35.55 40.31 -4.04
N LEU A 615 34.38 40.30 -3.41
CA LEU A 615 33.73 41.46 -2.81
C LEU A 615 33.14 41.11 -1.45
N MET A 616 33.48 41.92 -0.45
CA MET A 616 32.82 41.98 0.85
C MET A 616 32.34 43.41 1.12
N ASP A 617 31.04 43.64 1.04
CA ASP A 617 30.42 44.95 1.25
C ASP A 617 29.30 44.83 2.28
N HIS A 618 29.33 45.65 3.34
CA HIS A 618 28.41 45.54 4.48
C HIS A 618 28.40 44.13 5.11
N THR A 619 29.60 43.62 5.41
CA THR A 619 29.81 42.32 6.04
C THR A 619 30.33 42.46 7.47
N GLU A 620 30.19 41.42 8.29
CA GLU A 620 30.83 41.31 9.59
C GLU A 620 31.61 39.99 9.68
N VAL A 621 32.89 40.04 10.08
CA VAL A 621 33.73 38.87 10.35
C VAL A 621 34.13 38.90 11.82
N LEU A 622 33.57 37.98 12.61
CA LEU A 622 33.63 38.00 14.07
C LEU A 622 34.27 36.73 14.62
N TYR A 623 35.06 36.86 15.70
CA TYR A 623 35.59 35.74 16.47
C TYR A 623 36.50 34.78 15.68
N ALA A 624 37.14 35.27 14.63
CA ALA A 624 37.97 34.49 13.70
C ALA A 624 39.47 34.55 14.06
N GLY A 625 40.28 33.82 13.29
CA GLY A 625 41.75 33.81 13.40
C GLY A 625 42.26 32.95 14.56
N LYS A 626 41.84 31.67 14.62
CA LYS A 626 42.34 30.70 15.61
C LYS A 626 43.79 30.31 15.35
N THR A 627 44.07 29.76 14.16
CA THR A 627 45.42 29.35 13.73
C THR A 627 45.80 30.03 12.41
N GLU A 628 47.05 29.81 11.98
CA GLU A 628 47.47 30.17 10.62
C GLU A 628 46.60 29.42 9.59
N MET A 629 46.27 30.10 8.49
CA MET A 629 45.61 29.47 7.36
C MET A 629 46.68 28.89 6.43
N PRO A 630 46.44 27.76 5.75
CA PRO A 630 47.34 27.27 4.72
C PRO A 630 47.61 28.38 3.69
N GLY A 631 48.88 28.61 3.30
CA GLY A 631 49.25 29.68 2.36
C GLY A 631 49.19 31.11 2.92
N VAL A 632 48.90 31.28 4.21
CA VAL A 632 48.96 32.57 4.91
C VAL A 632 49.68 32.40 6.24
N SER A 633 50.95 32.80 6.30
CA SER A 633 51.92 32.70 7.41
C SER A 633 51.60 33.61 8.62
N LYS A 634 50.35 34.03 8.74
CA LYS A 634 49.84 34.92 9.80
C LYS A 634 48.49 34.38 10.28
N ILE A 635 48.28 34.46 11.59
CA ILE A 635 46.97 34.25 12.20
C ILE A 635 46.13 35.50 11.89
N ALA A 636 45.02 35.35 11.17
CA ALA A 636 44.15 36.47 10.80
C ALA A 636 42.68 36.06 10.64
N SER A 637 41.77 37.03 10.72
CA SER A 637 40.35 36.82 10.42
C SER A 637 40.10 36.61 8.93
N ILE A 638 40.82 37.36 8.09
CA ILE A 638 40.84 37.23 6.63
C ILE A 638 42.29 37.12 6.15
N GLY A 639 42.61 36.08 5.40
CA GLY A 639 43.94 35.87 4.81
C GLY A 639 43.89 35.93 3.29
N LEU A 640 44.78 36.72 2.68
CA LEU A 640 44.99 36.76 1.23
C LEU A 640 46.24 35.95 0.88
N ASP A 641 46.05 34.92 0.05
CA ASP A 641 47.12 34.02 -0.37
C ASP A 641 47.88 34.58 -1.58
N GLY A 642 49.17 34.88 -1.37
CA GLY A 642 50.03 35.50 -2.37
C GLY A 642 50.57 34.55 -3.44
N ASP A 643 50.49 33.23 -3.23
CA ASP A 643 50.86 32.25 -4.25
C ASP A 643 49.83 32.19 -5.38
N TYR A 644 48.64 32.75 -5.14
CA TYR A 644 47.50 32.74 -6.06
C TYR A 644 47.02 34.14 -6.46
N TRP A 645 47.87 35.15 -6.29
CA TRP A 645 47.55 36.56 -6.60
C TRP A 645 46.21 37.01 -6.00
N ALA A 646 45.93 36.57 -4.77
CA ALA A 646 44.63 36.76 -4.16
C ALA A 646 44.27 38.26 -4.07
N ASN A 647 43.02 38.57 -4.41
CA ASN A 647 42.50 39.93 -4.29
C ASN A 647 41.15 39.97 -3.58
N LEU A 648 40.87 41.12 -2.97
CA LEU A 648 39.60 41.37 -2.28
C LEU A 648 39.24 42.85 -2.38
N THR A 649 38.00 43.17 -2.74
CA THR A 649 37.43 44.49 -2.45
C THR A 649 36.61 44.39 -1.18
N ILE A 650 36.95 45.14 -0.14
CA ILE A 650 36.20 45.19 1.12
C ILE A 650 35.85 46.62 1.53
N LYS A 651 34.57 46.85 1.82
CA LYS A 651 34.05 48.16 2.22
C LYS A 651 32.84 48.06 3.16
N ASN A 652 32.60 49.10 3.94
CA ASN A 652 31.48 49.22 4.88
C ASN A 652 31.33 48.02 5.84
N SER A 653 32.42 47.30 6.12
CA SER A 653 32.42 46.03 6.82
C SER A 653 33.10 46.15 8.19
N LYS A 654 32.81 45.20 9.08
CA LYS A 654 33.39 45.11 10.43
C LYS A 654 34.20 43.83 10.56
N ILE A 655 35.43 43.94 11.06
CA ILE A 655 36.25 42.78 11.46
C ILE A 655 36.55 42.94 12.95
N ALA A 656 36.09 41.99 13.78
CA ALA A 656 36.19 42.15 15.21
C ALA A 656 36.37 40.88 16.05
N HIS A 657 36.87 41.05 17.27
CA HIS A 657 37.04 40.01 18.28
C HIS A 657 37.91 38.83 17.82
N GLY A 658 38.86 39.08 16.90
CA GLY A 658 39.77 38.06 16.40
C GLY A 658 40.97 37.82 17.31
N HIS A 659 41.46 36.58 17.38
CA HIS A 659 42.73 36.28 18.05
C HIS A 659 43.94 36.66 17.18
N GLY A 660 43.77 36.77 15.86
CA GLY A 660 44.80 37.20 14.92
C GLY A 660 44.77 38.68 14.54
N TYR A 661 45.39 38.98 13.39
CA TYR A 661 45.18 40.23 12.66
C TYR A 661 43.77 40.30 12.08
N GLY A 662 43.29 41.50 11.73
CA GLY A 662 42.06 41.65 10.96
C GLY A 662 42.19 41.07 9.56
N ILE A 663 43.12 41.61 8.77
CA ILE A 663 43.46 41.13 7.42
C ILE A 663 44.98 40.88 7.32
N ALA A 664 45.39 39.74 6.78
CA ALA A 664 46.78 39.44 6.49
C ALA A 664 47.05 39.24 5.00
N PHE A 665 48.14 39.86 4.54
CA PHE A 665 48.67 39.76 3.19
C PHE A 665 49.86 38.81 3.25
N GLU A 666 49.82 37.68 2.53
CA GLU A 666 50.92 36.72 2.57
C GLU A 666 52.21 37.31 1.98
N ASN A 667 52.11 37.92 0.81
CA ASN A 667 53.24 38.56 0.15
C ASN A 667 52.77 39.68 -0.80
N ARG A 668 53.71 40.29 -1.54
CA ARG A 668 53.46 41.43 -2.44
C ARG A 668 52.54 41.13 -3.65
N ASN A 669 52.18 39.87 -3.90
CA ASN A 669 51.28 39.49 -4.98
C ASN A 669 49.79 39.61 -4.59
N THR A 670 49.49 39.94 -3.34
CA THR A 670 48.11 40.12 -2.86
C THR A 670 47.65 41.57 -3.05
N SER A 671 46.35 41.79 -3.24
CA SER A 671 45.81 43.15 -3.44
C SER A 671 44.45 43.40 -2.77
N ILE A 672 44.22 44.66 -2.38
CA ILE A 672 42.99 45.14 -1.75
C ILE A 672 42.67 46.57 -2.25
N ASN A 673 41.43 47.03 -2.14
CA ASN A 673 41.07 48.43 -2.45
C ASN A 673 41.82 49.42 -1.54
N SER A 674 42.33 50.52 -2.09
CA SER A 674 43.28 51.42 -1.38
C SER A 674 42.72 52.13 -0.15
N ASP A 675 41.39 52.24 -0.05
CA ASP A 675 40.67 52.90 1.04
C ASP A 675 40.20 51.93 2.13
N PHE A 676 40.56 50.64 2.05
CA PHE A 676 40.02 49.59 2.93
C PHE A 676 40.13 49.91 4.43
N ASN A 677 41.16 50.62 4.88
CA ASN A 677 41.36 51.00 6.28
C ASN A 677 40.51 52.21 6.71
N MET A 678 40.00 53.00 5.78
CA MET A 678 39.15 54.17 6.04
C MET A 678 37.66 53.82 5.99
N VAL A 679 37.29 52.81 5.20
CA VAL A 679 35.88 52.45 4.93
C VAL A 679 35.40 51.22 5.70
N ASN A 680 36.24 50.61 6.54
CA ASN A 680 35.90 49.46 7.36
C ASN A 680 36.22 49.71 8.84
N LEU A 681 35.54 48.99 9.72
CA LEU A 681 35.73 49.05 11.17
C LEU A 681 36.54 47.83 11.64
N PHE A 682 37.64 48.09 12.35
CA PHE A 682 38.43 47.09 13.04
C PHE A 682 38.28 47.28 14.55
N GLU A 683 37.98 46.20 15.27
CA GLU A 683 37.71 46.29 16.71
C GLU A 683 38.22 45.05 17.47
N ASP A 684 38.94 45.24 18.56
CA ASP A 684 39.25 44.17 19.52
C ASP A 684 40.04 42.97 18.93
N LEU A 685 40.96 43.26 18.00
CA LEU A 685 41.87 42.29 17.37
C LEU A 685 43.19 42.17 18.14
N SER A 686 43.67 40.95 18.37
CA SER A 686 44.79 40.74 19.32
C SER A 686 46.17 41.03 18.73
N LEU A 687 46.35 40.92 17.41
CA LEU A 687 47.64 41.20 16.75
C LEU A 687 47.67 42.54 15.98
N GLY A 688 46.51 43.16 15.78
CA GLY A 688 46.34 44.45 15.10
C GLY A 688 45.41 44.35 13.88
N ASP A 689 45.14 45.50 13.26
CA ASP A 689 44.15 45.56 12.17
C ASP A 689 44.65 44.84 10.91
N ILE A 690 45.93 45.05 10.55
CA ILE A 690 46.52 44.60 9.29
C ILE A 690 47.93 44.05 9.47
N SER A 691 48.25 42.95 8.79
CA SER A 691 49.62 42.48 8.55
C SER A 691 49.98 42.68 7.07
N LEU A 692 50.94 43.56 6.79
CA LEU A 692 51.48 43.80 5.45
C LEU A 692 52.72 42.94 5.16
N PRO A 693 53.08 42.70 3.88
CA PRO A 693 54.26 41.95 3.46
C PRO A 693 55.61 42.56 3.86
#